data_AF-A0A9D7N326-F1
#
_entry.id   AF-A0A9D7N326-F1
#
_cell.length_a   1.000
_cell.length_b   1.000
_cell.length_c   1.000
_cell.angle_alpha   90.00
_cell.angle_beta   90.00
_cell.angle_gamma   90.00
#
_symmetry.space_group_name_H-M   'P 1'
#
loop_
_entity.id
_entity.type
_entity.pdbx_description
1 polymer ?
#
loop_
_entity_poly.entity_id
_entity_poly.type
_entity_poly.pdbx_seq_one_letter_code
_entity_poly.pdbx_strand_id
1 'polypeptide(L)'
;MNAFRIPLAALAASCVLVLGSSPAQERGGPPQERGGFRNGGGPGFFPRGGAGEGALGLVAISEVEKELLLREEQLAKIETLRTEMQEATRSAMGELDPRAMEELEPAEREQRMTAMRAKMEAVGADFDARLSALLDEKQRARLAELRLQREGAAALLRADLGQQLGLSAEQLEKLRAMRDEAGPFRPLSDEALQILTKEQSEKLAALKGAAFAFPERQRGPGGMGGPGGMGAPDRKLAKKFDANDDGVLDAEERKLARAEAKKEVRGGFGGRGGPGGRGGRGGRGGEEAAAPQPGAKLSPAEVAPLKGPLYDAKLLRTLFLDFESADWEAEMADFYRTDVEVPATLTVDGQSYAEVGVGFRGMSSFMMLSPGSKRSLNLSLDAGKGKQRLLGYSSLNLLNAHSDPSFLHSILYSHIARQYIPAPKANLVKLVINGESWGLYVNVQQFDKEFLAENYPSTAGTRWKVPGSPNGDGGLRYLGEELEPYTKRYDRKSGSGDGAWRALIRLCRTLEQTPPEELEAALAPMLDLDEALWFLALDVALINGDGYWTRASDYSLFLDSANRFHLVPHDFNEVFGPGGGGPGGGPGMGGGRGGGGGGGGVTLDPLVGLNDASKPLRSKLLAVPALRKRYLQRVRTIAEQSLDWAKLEPLVRQYRAILEPELRLDTRKLSSMEAFERALDPQPVDPQATQSRGGMSLRAFADRRRAFLLGCEAIRGLDEAQGAVAGDK
;
A
#
# COMPACT_ATOMS: atom_id res chain seq x y z
N MET A 1 42.66 -41.63 -38.20
CA MET A 1 43.53 -42.83 -38.26
C MET A 1 44.33 -42.90 -36.98
N ASN A 2 44.40 -44.10 -36.40
CA ASN A 2 45.37 -44.63 -35.43
C ASN A 2 46.17 -43.64 -34.56
N ALA A 3 45.87 -43.64 -33.25
CA ALA A 3 46.91 -43.47 -32.25
C ALA A 3 47.85 -44.69 -32.27
N PHE A 4 49.15 -44.52 -31.98
CA PHE A 4 49.96 -45.55 -31.28
C PHE A 4 51.39 -45.07 -30.95
N ARG A 5 51.89 -45.57 -29.80
CA ARG A 5 53.28 -45.75 -29.30
C ARG A 5 53.77 -44.77 -28.20
N ILE A 6 54.18 -45.17 -26.98
CA ILE A 6 54.99 -46.32 -26.42
C ILE A 6 56.51 -46.00 -26.49
N PRO A 7 57.36 -46.29 -25.46
CA PRO A 7 57.19 -46.41 -23.98
C PRO A 7 58.52 -46.15 -23.16
N LEU A 8 58.75 -46.89 -22.04
CA LEU A 8 60.05 -47.16 -21.32
C LEU A 8 60.67 -45.95 -20.56
N ALA A 9 61.47 -46.03 -19.47
CA ALA A 9 61.89 -47.07 -18.50
C ALA A 9 62.70 -46.37 -17.34
N ALA A 10 63.13 -46.99 -16.21
CA ALA A 10 62.60 -48.06 -15.32
C ALA A 10 63.57 -48.27 -14.10
N LEU A 11 63.07 -48.85 -12.98
CA LEU A 11 63.83 -49.37 -11.79
C LEU A 11 64.56 -48.33 -10.89
N ALA A 12 64.77 -48.51 -9.57
CA ALA A 12 64.32 -49.46 -8.50
C ALA A 12 64.45 -48.72 -7.12
N ALA A 13 64.31 -49.26 -5.89
CA ALA A 13 64.09 -50.61 -5.31
C ALA A 13 63.34 -50.47 -3.94
N SER A 14 62.60 -51.48 -3.43
CA SER A 14 62.95 -52.47 -2.38
C SER A 14 63.32 -51.92 -0.97
N CYS A 15 62.80 -52.42 0.18
CA CYS A 15 61.87 -53.54 0.45
C CYS A 15 61.40 -53.59 1.94
N VAL A 16 60.23 -54.22 2.21
CA VAL A 16 59.89 -55.10 3.40
C VAL A 16 59.68 -54.46 4.81
N LEU A 17 58.70 -54.82 5.69
CA LEU A 17 57.41 -55.58 5.65
C LEU A 17 56.61 -55.34 6.99
N VAL A 18 55.26 -55.51 6.99
CA VAL A 18 54.40 -56.15 8.06
C VAL A 18 54.22 -55.44 9.43
N LEU A 19 53.05 -55.33 10.11
CA LEU A 19 51.59 -55.58 9.88
C LEU A 19 50.76 -54.71 10.88
N GLY A 20 49.46 -54.43 10.63
CA GLY A 20 48.55 -53.97 11.71
C GLY A 20 47.34 -53.06 11.36
N SER A 21 46.31 -53.60 10.69
CA SER A 21 44.89 -53.17 10.70
C SER A 21 44.47 -51.67 10.72
N SER A 22 43.88 -51.24 9.59
CA SER A 22 43.12 -49.99 9.29
C SER A 22 41.70 -49.97 9.91
N PRO A 23 40.76 -49.01 9.66
CA PRO A 23 40.78 -47.80 8.79
C PRO A 23 40.46 -46.48 9.54
N ALA A 24 40.67 -45.27 9.01
CA ALA A 24 40.05 -44.69 7.81
C ALA A 24 40.94 -43.67 7.08
N GLN A 25 40.58 -43.39 5.82
CA GLN A 25 41.50 -42.92 4.80
C GLN A 25 41.32 -41.44 4.45
N GLU A 26 42.27 -40.60 4.83
CA GLU A 26 42.51 -39.33 4.15
C GLU A 26 43.15 -39.57 2.77
N ARG A 27 42.71 -38.80 1.76
CA ARG A 27 43.55 -38.44 0.60
C ARG A 27 43.22 -37.02 0.18
N GLY A 28 44.25 -36.17 0.15
CA GLY A 28 44.14 -34.81 -0.35
C GLY A 28 43.94 -34.75 -1.87
N GLY A 29 43.23 -33.71 -2.30
CA GLY A 29 43.09 -33.19 -3.65
C GLY A 29 42.90 -31.66 -3.56
N PRO A 30 43.16 -30.90 -4.64
CA PRO A 30 43.36 -29.45 -4.57
C PRO A 30 42.10 -28.66 -4.17
N PRO A 31 42.24 -27.43 -3.64
CA PRO A 31 41.11 -26.61 -3.21
C PRO A 31 40.21 -26.25 -4.39
N GLN A 32 38.98 -26.73 -4.36
CA GLN A 32 37.97 -26.45 -5.38
C GLN A 32 37.44 -25.02 -5.21
N GLU A 33 37.50 -24.23 -6.28
CA GLU A 33 37.03 -22.85 -6.32
C GLU A 33 35.54 -22.77 -5.92
N ARG A 34 35.24 -22.09 -4.80
CA ARG A 34 33.87 -21.67 -4.50
C ARG A 34 33.54 -20.46 -5.38
N GLY A 35 32.74 -20.70 -6.42
CA GLY A 35 32.23 -19.66 -7.31
C GLY A 35 31.58 -18.50 -6.53
N GLY A 36 31.94 -17.28 -6.90
CA GLY A 36 31.59 -16.08 -6.15
C GLY A 36 30.10 -15.76 -6.13
N PHE A 37 29.52 -15.71 -4.93
CA PHE A 37 28.20 -15.12 -4.70
C PHE A 37 28.30 -13.60 -4.82
N ARG A 38 27.94 -13.06 -5.98
CA ARG A 38 27.91 -11.62 -6.26
C ARG A 38 26.70 -10.97 -5.58
N ASN A 39 26.82 -10.68 -4.29
CA ASN A 39 25.75 -10.16 -3.45
C ASN A 39 25.45 -8.68 -3.78
N GLY A 40 24.55 -8.44 -4.73
CA GLY A 40 24.14 -7.10 -5.19
C GLY A 40 23.20 -6.37 -4.22
N GLY A 41 23.70 -6.01 -3.04
CA GLY A 41 22.98 -5.20 -2.06
C GLY A 41 23.10 -3.69 -2.31
N GLY A 42 22.05 -3.07 -2.88
CA GLY A 42 21.94 -1.61 -2.99
C GLY A 42 21.68 -0.91 -1.64
N PRO A 43 21.85 0.43 -1.57
CA PRO A 43 22.32 1.08 -0.35
C PRO A 43 21.25 1.36 0.74
N GLY A 44 21.00 0.36 1.59
CA GLY A 44 20.38 0.55 2.91
C GLY A 44 21.41 1.00 3.96
N PHE A 45 21.98 2.19 3.81
CA PHE A 45 23.33 2.47 4.33
C PHE A 45 23.48 2.69 5.84
N PHE A 46 22.42 2.73 6.67
CA PHE A 46 22.56 2.90 8.12
C PHE A 46 21.78 1.89 8.96
N PRO A 47 22.43 1.24 9.97
CA PRO A 47 21.71 0.51 10.99
C PRO A 47 20.89 1.50 11.82
N ARG A 48 19.60 1.18 12.05
CA ARG A 48 18.66 2.02 12.81
C ARG A 48 18.93 2.05 14.34
N GLY A 49 20.15 1.67 14.75
CA GLY A 49 20.66 1.71 16.12
C GLY A 49 21.60 2.89 16.40
N GLY A 50 21.82 3.79 15.43
CA GLY A 50 22.52 5.07 15.64
C GLY A 50 21.53 6.25 15.70
N ALA A 51 21.76 7.19 16.62
CA ALA A 51 21.02 8.45 16.83
C ALA A 51 19.50 8.39 17.16
N GLY A 52 18.83 7.24 17.02
CA GLY A 52 17.36 7.13 17.20
C GLY A 52 16.87 6.49 18.50
N GLU A 53 17.70 5.74 19.22
CA GLU A 53 17.31 4.99 20.45
C GLU A 53 18.17 5.36 21.68
N GLY A 54 18.84 6.51 21.65
CA GLY A 54 19.54 7.08 22.82
C GLY A 54 18.60 7.64 23.89
N ALA A 55 19.17 8.19 24.98
CA ALA A 55 18.37 8.71 26.09
C ALA A 55 17.45 9.85 25.65
N LEU A 56 17.89 10.69 24.70
CA LEU A 56 17.06 11.76 24.13
C LEU A 56 15.83 11.25 23.36
N GLY A 57 15.93 10.07 22.74
CA GLY A 57 14.81 9.42 22.05
C GLY A 57 13.81 8.73 23.00
N LEU A 58 14.25 8.34 24.20
CA LEU A 58 13.37 7.87 25.26
C LEU A 58 12.56 9.00 25.88
N VAL A 59 13.21 10.13 26.13
CA VAL A 59 12.54 11.33 26.64
C VAL A 59 11.55 11.90 25.61
N ALA A 60 11.57 11.49 24.34
CA ALA A 60 10.54 11.87 23.34
C ALA A 60 9.22 11.10 23.44
N ILE A 61 9.05 10.24 24.46
CA ILE A 61 7.81 9.51 24.73
C ILE A 61 7.06 10.26 25.82
N SER A 62 5.83 10.74 25.55
CA SER A 62 5.09 11.59 26.50
C SER A 62 4.80 10.92 27.85
N GLU A 63 4.71 9.59 27.90
CA GLU A 63 4.62 8.82 29.14
C GLU A 63 5.93 8.86 29.94
N VAL A 64 7.09 8.89 29.26
CA VAL A 64 8.42 9.05 29.88
C VAL A 64 8.63 10.48 30.35
N GLU A 65 8.16 11.49 29.60
CA GLU A 65 8.20 12.90 30.03
C GLU A 65 7.42 13.11 31.33
N LYS A 66 6.26 12.45 31.46
CA LYS A 66 5.43 12.43 32.68
C LYS A 66 6.09 11.65 33.83
N GLU A 67 6.63 10.47 33.55
CA GLU A 67 7.36 9.64 34.53
C GLU A 67 8.57 10.37 35.14
N LEU A 68 9.27 11.16 34.32
CA LEU A 68 10.40 12.00 34.75
C LEU A 68 9.98 13.35 35.35
N LEU A 69 8.69 13.67 35.39
CA LEU A 69 8.15 14.93 35.93
C LEU A 69 8.87 16.17 35.37
N LEU A 70 9.12 16.19 34.06
CA LEU A 70 9.87 17.27 33.40
C LEU A 70 9.09 18.59 33.44
N ARG A 71 9.75 19.66 33.89
CA ARG A 71 9.19 21.02 33.89
C ARG A 71 9.16 21.60 32.48
N GLU A 72 8.26 22.55 32.22
CA GLU A 72 8.13 23.21 30.91
C GLU A 72 9.46 23.81 30.40
N GLU A 73 10.26 24.43 31.29
CA GLU A 73 11.59 24.93 30.94
C GLU A 73 12.60 23.84 30.54
N GLN A 74 12.45 22.62 31.10
CA GLN A 74 13.29 21.48 30.75
C GLN A 74 12.84 20.93 29.39
N LEU A 75 11.53 20.78 29.17
CA LEU A 75 10.94 20.33 27.90
C LEU A 75 11.32 21.26 26.73
N ALA A 76 11.24 22.58 26.90
CA ALA A 76 11.65 23.55 25.88
C ALA A 76 13.14 23.40 25.50
N LYS A 77 14.03 23.20 26.47
CA LYS A 77 15.46 22.97 26.22
C LYS A 77 15.73 21.62 25.57
N ILE A 78 14.98 20.59 25.94
CA ILE A 78 15.06 19.24 25.36
C ILE A 78 14.60 19.25 23.89
N GLU A 79 13.59 20.05 23.53
CA GLU A 79 13.12 20.17 22.14
C GLU A 79 14.14 20.92 21.25
N THR A 80 14.78 21.97 21.76
CA THR A 80 15.94 22.59 21.11
C THR A 80 17.06 21.56 20.92
N LEU A 81 17.37 20.78 21.96
CA LEU A 81 18.41 19.76 21.94
C LEU A 81 18.12 18.63 20.91
N ARG A 82 16.85 18.24 20.74
CA ARG A 82 16.40 17.31 19.68
C ARG A 82 16.63 17.90 18.28
N THR A 83 16.34 19.19 18.10
CA THR A 83 16.54 19.91 16.83
C THR A 83 18.02 19.99 16.46
N GLU A 84 18.87 20.37 17.42
CA GLU A 84 20.33 20.35 17.29
C GLU A 84 20.86 18.94 16.95
N MET A 85 20.35 17.90 17.62
CA MET A 85 20.77 16.51 17.34
C MET A 85 20.42 16.08 15.92
N GLN A 86 19.24 16.45 15.41
CA GLN A 86 18.85 16.17 14.02
C GLN A 86 19.75 16.89 13.01
N GLU A 87 20.17 18.12 13.29
CA GLU A 87 21.09 18.86 12.43
C GLU A 87 22.52 18.32 12.48
N ALA A 88 23.04 18.01 13.68
CA ALA A 88 24.33 17.36 13.85
C ALA A 88 24.39 15.99 13.15
N THR A 89 23.33 15.19 13.30
CA THR A 89 23.17 13.89 12.61
C THR A 89 23.12 14.09 11.08
N ARG A 90 22.37 15.09 10.59
CA ARG A 90 22.32 15.44 9.16
C ARG A 90 23.68 15.87 8.62
N SER A 91 24.44 16.66 9.39
CA SER A 91 25.79 17.10 9.03
C SER A 91 26.74 15.91 8.93
N ALA A 92 26.77 15.03 9.95
CA ALA A 92 27.56 13.80 9.95
C ALA A 92 27.18 12.81 8.83
N MET A 93 25.93 12.82 8.37
CA MET A 93 25.45 12.03 7.22
C MET A 93 25.68 12.71 5.86
N GLY A 94 25.83 14.04 5.82
CA GLY A 94 25.98 14.82 4.60
C GLY A 94 27.29 14.58 3.84
N GLU A 95 28.29 13.99 4.51
CA GLU A 95 29.57 13.58 3.91
C GLU A 95 29.49 12.27 3.08
N LEU A 96 28.32 11.63 3.00
CA LEU A 96 28.08 10.43 2.21
C LEU A 96 27.24 10.74 0.97
N ASP A 97 27.92 10.96 -0.15
CA ASP A 97 27.29 10.73 -1.46
C ASP A 97 27.18 9.22 -1.70
N PRO A 98 25.98 8.64 -1.84
CA PRO A 98 25.80 7.22 -2.11
C PRO A 98 26.51 6.76 -3.39
N ARG A 99 26.73 7.65 -4.37
CA ARG A 99 27.45 7.34 -5.62
C ARG A 99 28.94 7.16 -5.38
N ALA A 100 29.55 8.11 -4.66
CA ALA A 100 30.96 7.99 -4.28
C ALA A 100 31.21 6.70 -3.48
N MET A 101 30.28 6.30 -2.60
CA MET A 101 30.40 5.05 -1.83
C MET A 101 30.28 3.77 -2.68
N GLU A 102 29.61 3.80 -3.83
CA GLU A 102 29.58 2.66 -4.77
C GLU A 102 30.93 2.53 -5.52
N GLU A 103 31.60 3.65 -5.81
CA GLU A 103 32.86 3.72 -6.56
C GLU A 103 34.12 3.37 -5.75
N LEU A 104 34.07 3.37 -4.41
CA LEU A 104 35.19 2.99 -3.53
C LEU A 104 35.51 1.47 -3.57
N GLU A 105 36.77 1.12 -3.38
CA GLU A 105 37.18 -0.27 -3.13
C GLU A 105 36.56 -0.81 -1.82
N PRO A 106 36.29 -2.13 -1.69
CA PRO A 106 35.58 -2.69 -0.54
C PRO A 106 36.18 -2.34 0.83
N ALA A 107 37.50 -2.36 0.96
CA ALA A 107 38.19 -2.01 2.19
C ALA A 107 38.08 -0.51 2.54
N GLU A 108 38.10 0.37 1.54
CA GLU A 108 37.97 1.82 1.74
C GLU A 108 36.51 2.20 2.09
N ARG A 109 35.54 1.52 1.45
CA ARG A 109 34.12 1.60 1.82
C ARG A 109 33.88 1.17 3.27
N GLU A 110 34.53 0.10 3.72
CA GLU A 110 34.47 -0.39 5.10
C GLU A 110 35.12 0.58 6.11
N GLN A 111 36.30 1.13 5.79
CA GLN A 111 36.94 2.16 6.60
C GLN A 111 36.07 3.42 6.74
N ARG A 112 35.51 3.91 5.63
CA ARG A 112 34.64 5.10 5.64
C ARG A 112 33.33 4.86 6.40
N MET A 113 32.77 3.66 6.32
CA MET A 113 31.63 3.24 7.16
C MET A 113 31.99 3.14 8.64
N THR A 114 33.18 2.65 8.97
CA THR A 114 33.67 2.55 10.36
C THR A 114 33.90 3.95 10.96
N ALA A 115 34.57 4.84 10.23
CA ALA A 115 34.76 6.22 10.64
C ALA A 115 33.44 6.96 10.87
N MET A 116 32.43 6.70 10.02
CA MET A 116 31.14 7.35 10.16
C MET A 116 30.27 6.75 11.28
N ARG A 117 30.35 5.44 11.56
CA ARG A 117 29.78 4.86 12.79
C ARG A 117 30.34 5.55 14.03
N ALA A 118 31.66 5.75 14.10
CA ALA A 118 32.31 6.47 15.19
C ALA A 118 31.86 7.94 15.30
N LYS A 119 31.66 8.64 14.17
CA LYS A 119 31.06 10.00 14.17
C LYS A 119 29.64 10.00 14.75
N MET A 120 28.79 9.04 14.36
CA MET A 120 27.40 8.94 14.84
C MET A 120 27.33 8.57 16.33
N GLU A 121 28.25 7.74 16.81
CA GLU A 121 28.42 7.42 18.24
C GLU A 121 28.86 8.66 19.04
N ALA A 122 29.83 9.43 18.54
CA ALA A 122 30.28 10.68 19.16
C ALA A 122 29.17 11.73 19.24
N VAL A 123 28.36 11.88 18.18
CA VAL A 123 27.14 12.73 18.21
C VAL A 123 26.18 12.23 19.30
N GLY A 124 25.87 10.94 19.33
CA GLY A 124 25.00 10.38 20.37
C GLY A 124 25.48 10.64 21.79
N ALA A 125 26.79 10.51 22.04
CA ALA A 125 27.40 10.74 23.35
C ALA A 125 27.34 12.22 23.80
N ASP A 126 27.60 13.17 22.90
CA ASP A 126 27.48 14.61 23.20
C ASP A 126 26.02 14.98 23.57
N PHE A 127 25.04 14.52 22.79
CA PHE A 127 23.63 14.82 23.06
C PHE A 127 23.08 14.12 24.30
N ASP A 128 23.51 12.89 24.61
CA ASP A 128 23.20 12.24 25.90
C ASP A 128 23.83 12.99 27.09
N ALA A 129 25.05 13.53 26.95
CA ALA A 129 25.70 14.33 27.99
C ALA A 129 25.01 15.68 28.23
N ARG A 130 24.61 16.38 27.15
CA ARG A 130 23.82 17.63 27.22
C ARG A 130 22.45 17.38 27.87
N LEU A 131 21.77 16.28 27.53
CA LEU A 131 20.51 15.89 28.18
C LEU A 131 20.72 15.64 29.68
N SER A 132 21.78 14.92 30.05
CA SER A 132 22.13 14.64 31.45
C SER A 132 22.29 15.92 32.30
N ALA A 133 22.79 17.00 31.70
CA ALA A 133 22.93 18.31 32.34
C ALA A 133 21.60 19.10 32.49
N LEU A 134 20.56 18.76 31.72
CA LEU A 134 19.22 19.37 31.82
C LEU A 134 18.32 18.72 32.88
N LEU A 135 18.73 17.56 33.40
CA LEU A 135 17.98 16.75 34.36
C LEU A 135 18.52 16.94 35.79
N ASP A 136 17.70 16.69 36.80
CA ASP A 136 18.18 16.51 38.17
C ASP A 136 18.69 15.07 38.43
N GLU A 137 19.19 14.81 39.64
CA GLU A 137 19.75 13.51 40.01
C GLU A 137 18.72 12.36 39.99
N LYS A 138 17.48 12.62 40.42
CA LYS A 138 16.40 11.63 40.40
C LYS A 138 15.94 11.37 38.97
N GLN A 139 15.83 12.42 38.17
CA GLN A 139 15.49 12.34 36.76
C GLN A 139 16.54 11.55 35.96
N ARG A 140 17.84 11.78 36.21
CA ARG A 140 18.93 10.98 35.62
C ARG A 140 18.86 9.51 36.02
N ALA A 141 18.69 9.22 37.31
CA ALA A 141 18.58 7.85 37.80
C ALA A 141 17.39 7.11 37.15
N ARG A 142 16.19 7.73 37.16
CA ARG A 142 14.99 7.13 36.56
C ARG A 142 15.12 6.96 35.05
N LEU A 143 15.74 7.92 34.33
CA LEU A 143 15.99 7.78 32.89
C LEU A 143 16.96 6.62 32.58
N ALA A 144 17.95 6.37 33.44
CA ALA A 144 18.85 5.23 33.28
C ALA A 144 18.12 3.88 33.48
N GLU A 145 17.24 3.77 34.48
CA GLU A 145 16.36 2.60 34.69
C GLU A 145 15.45 2.36 33.48
N LEU A 146 14.77 3.40 33.00
CA LEU A 146 13.89 3.33 31.82
C LEU A 146 14.67 2.92 30.57
N ARG A 147 15.87 3.46 30.38
CA ARG A 147 16.75 3.07 29.26
C ARG A 147 17.14 1.60 29.33
N LEU A 148 17.51 1.11 30.50
CA LEU A 148 17.82 -0.31 30.72
C LEU A 148 16.60 -1.20 30.47
N GLN A 149 15.41 -0.79 30.90
CA GLN A 149 14.16 -1.52 30.62
C GLN A 149 13.79 -1.54 29.12
N ARG A 150 14.13 -0.49 28.36
CA ARG A 150 13.85 -0.41 26.91
C ARG A 150 14.86 -1.18 26.06
N GLU A 151 16.15 -1.10 26.39
CA GLU A 151 17.23 -1.74 25.65
C GLU A 151 17.32 -3.26 25.94
N GLY A 152 16.90 -3.69 27.14
CA GLY A 152 16.95 -5.10 27.54
C GLY A 152 18.38 -5.66 27.51
N ALA A 153 18.56 -6.87 27.00
CA ALA A 153 19.89 -7.49 26.87
C ALA A 153 20.87 -6.69 25.97
N ALA A 154 20.37 -5.78 25.11
CA ALA A 154 21.23 -4.91 24.31
C ALA A 154 22.03 -3.90 25.16
N ALA A 155 21.53 -3.54 26.35
CA ALA A 155 22.20 -2.60 27.24
C ALA A 155 23.58 -3.10 27.72
N LEU A 156 23.81 -4.42 27.74
CA LEU A 156 25.08 -5.02 28.18
C LEU A 156 26.28 -4.65 27.29
N LEU A 157 26.03 -4.19 26.06
CA LEU A 157 27.06 -3.69 25.15
C LEU A 157 27.42 -2.20 25.38
N ARG A 158 26.66 -1.50 26.23
CA ARG A 158 26.89 -0.08 26.54
C ARG A 158 28.05 0.04 27.54
N ALA A 159 29.03 0.90 27.24
CA ALA A 159 30.30 0.94 27.96
C ALA A 159 30.15 1.27 29.46
N ASP A 160 29.21 2.15 29.80
CA ASP A 160 28.88 2.51 31.18
C ASP A 160 28.28 1.34 31.95
N LEU A 161 27.31 0.61 31.38
CA LEU A 161 26.69 -0.53 32.05
C LEU A 161 27.67 -1.72 32.13
N GLY A 162 28.45 -1.96 31.09
CA GLY A 162 29.50 -2.99 31.09
C GLY A 162 30.54 -2.76 32.19
N GLN A 163 30.95 -1.51 32.42
CA GLN A 163 31.81 -1.13 33.54
C GLN A 163 31.10 -1.26 34.90
N GLN A 164 29.85 -0.79 35.02
CA GLN A 164 29.09 -0.90 36.27
C GLN A 164 28.86 -2.36 36.69
N LEU A 165 28.63 -3.26 35.74
CA LEU A 165 28.50 -4.71 35.99
C LEU A 165 29.85 -5.42 36.14
N GLY A 166 30.96 -4.80 35.73
CA GLY A 166 32.27 -5.44 35.73
C GLY A 166 32.35 -6.62 34.76
N LEU A 167 31.84 -6.45 33.53
CA LEU A 167 31.90 -7.48 32.49
C LEU A 167 33.35 -7.72 32.05
N SER A 168 33.76 -8.98 31.97
CA SER A 168 35.08 -9.35 31.46
C SER A 168 35.19 -9.13 29.94
N ALA A 169 36.42 -9.03 29.44
CA ALA A 169 36.67 -8.93 28.00
C ALA A 169 36.04 -10.09 27.21
N GLU A 170 36.11 -11.32 27.75
CA GLU A 170 35.52 -12.51 27.14
C GLU A 170 33.98 -12.46 27.11
N GLN A 171 33.34 -11.91 28.16
CA GLN A 171 31.88 -11.69 28.18
C GLN A 171 31.46 -10.66 27.13
N LEU A 172 32.20 -9.54 27.03
CA LEU A 172 31.95 -8.50 26.02
C LEU A 172 32.18 -9.01 24.59
N GLU A 173 33.17 -9.87 24.37
CA GLU A 173 33.43 -10.50 23.07
C GLU A 173 32.28 -11.44 22.67
N LYS A 174 31.80 -12.30 23.59
CA LYS A 174 30.63 -13.17 23.35
C LYS A 174 29.36 -12.36 23.05
N LEU A 175 29.11 -11.28 23.78
CA LEU A 175 27.97 -10.38 23.53
C LEU A 175 28.05 -9.68 22.17
N ARG A 176 29.26 -9.35 21.69
CA ARG A 176 29.48 -8.79 20.34
C ARG A 176 29.25 -9.84 19.25
N ALA A 177 29.78 -11.05 19.41
CA ALA A 177 29.55 -12.15 18.48
C ALA A 177 28.05 -12.46 18.33
N MET A 178 27.30 -12.55 19.45
CA MET A 178 25.84 -12.71 19.42
C MET A 178 25.11 -11.55 18.73
N ARG A 179 25.63 -10.31 18.85
CA ARG A 179 25.07 -9.13 18.17
C ARG A 179 25.30 -9.19 16.67
N ASP A 180 26.48 -9.60 16.23
CA ASP A 180 26.83 -9.72 14.82
C ASP A 180 26.05 -10.87 14.15
N GLU A 181 25.85 -12.00 14.85
CA GLU A 181 25.02 -13.12 14.38
C GLU A 181 23.53 -12.78 14.32
N ALA A 182 22.99 -12.07 15.33
CA ALA A 182 21.60 -11.60 15.31
C ALA A 182 21.34 -10.55 14.20
N GLY A 183 22.38 -9.83 13.78
CA GLY A 183 22.33 -8.78 12.78
C GLY A 183 21.71 -7.46 13.27
N PRO A 184 21.84 -6.38 12.47
CA PRO A 184 21.55 -5.00 12.90
C PRO A 184 20.07 -4.66 13.12
N PHE A 185 19.15 -5.61 12.92
CA PHE A 185 17.69 -5.39 12.97
C PHE A 185 16.96 -6.29 13.97
N ARG A 186 17.66 -7.12 14.74
CA ARG A 186 17.07 -7.98 15.78
C ARG A 186 17.52 -7.56 17.18
N PRO A 187 16.66 -7.66 18.21
CA PRO A 187 17.14 -7.58 19.59
C PRO A 187 18.08 -8.76 19.89
N LEU A 188 18.97 -8.59 20.87
CA LEU A 188 19.69 -9.72 21.46
C LEU A 188 18.66 -10.58 22.23
N SER A 189 18.77 -11.90 22.12
CA SER A 189 17.93 -12.85 22.86
C SER A 189 18.26 -12.82 24.36
N ASP A 190 17.34 -13.34 25.19
CA ASP A 190 17.56 -13.49 26.63
C ASP A 190 18.72 -14.45 26.98
N GLU A 191 19.20 -15.24 26.01
CA GLU A 191 20.42 -16.05 26.10
C GLU A 191 21.65 -15.18 26.39
N ALA A 192 21.68 -13.93 25.92
CA ALA A 192 22.74 -12.98 26.24
C ALA A 192 22.81 -12.62 27.73
N LEU A 193 21.71 -12.78 28.49
CA LEU A 193 21.71 -12.61 29.94
C LEU A 193 22.39 -13.79 30.66
N GLN A 194 22.44 -14.98 30.03
CA GLN A 194 23.09 -16.18 30.59
C GLN A 194 24.63 -16.09 30.58
N ILE A 195 25.21 -15.09 29.89
CA ILE A 195 26.64 -14.78 29.93
C ILE A 195 27.04 -14.17 31.29
N LEU A 196 26.09 -13.60 32.04
CA LEU A 196 26.35 -12.93 33.30
C LEU A 196 26.57 -13.91 34.45
N THR A 197 27.46 -13.57 35.38
CA THR A 197 27.52 -14.27 36.67
C THR A 197 26.26 -14.00 37.49
N LYS A 198 26.04 -14.79 38.55
CA LYS A 198 24.94 -14.56 39.48
C LYS A 198 24.98 -13.16 40.09
N GLU A 199 26.14 -12.71 40.54
CA GLU A 199 26.35 -11.37 41.11
C GLU A 199 26.09 -10.25 40.08
N GLN A 200 26.55 -10.42 38.84
CA GLN A 200 26.25 -9.50 37.73
C GLN A 200 24.76 -9.45 37.41
N SER A 201 24.06 -10.59 37.47
CA SER A 201 22.61 -10.68 37.23
C SER A 201 21.80 -10.01 38.34
N GLU A 202 22.19 -10.20 39.61
CA GLU A 202 21.60 -9.53 40.77
C GLU A 202 21.82 -8.01 40.71
N LYS A 203 23.02 -7.57 40.30
CA LYS A 203 23.35 -6.15 40.10
C LYS A 203 22.56 -5.53 38.93
N LEU A 204 22.41 -6.25 37.82
CA LEU A 204 21.58 -5.84 36.68
C LEU A 204 20.10 -5.69 37.09
N ALA A 205 19.58 -6.62 37.89
CA ALA A 205 18.22 -6.57 38.40
C ALA A 205 18.00 -5.36 39.33
N ALA A 206 18.96 -5.05 40.21
CA ALA A 206 18.92 -3.87 41.07
C ALA A 206 18.95 -2.56 40.27
N LEU A 207 19.76 -2.48 39.21
CA LEU A 207 19.83 -1.30 38.32
C LEU A 207 18.60 -1.11 37.43
N LYS A 208 17.73 -2.12 37.28
CA LYS A 208 16.55 -2.05 36.41
C LYS A 208 15.42 -1.18 36.98
N GLY A 209 15.40 -0.98 38.30
CA GLY A 209 14.42 -0.13 38.99
C GLY A 209 12.97 -0.62 38.89
N ALA A 210 12.02 0.26 39.23
CA ALA A 210 10.59 -0.06 39.18
C ALA A 210 10.10 -0.24 37.74
N ALA A 211 9.36 -1.33 37.47
CA ALA A 211 8.87 -1.63 36.13
C ALA A 211 8.00 -0.50 35.55
N PHE A 212 8.26 -0.12 34.30
CA PHE A 212 7.54 0.91 33.58
C PHE A 212 6.84 0.31 32.36
N ALA A 213 5.52 0.48 32.29
CA ALA A 213 4.73 0.11 31.13
C ALA A 213 4.93 1.16 30.04
N PHE A 214 5.97 0.99 29.22
CA PHE A 214 6.10 1.78 27.99
C PHE A 214 4.81 1.66 27.16
N PRO A 215 4.32 2.75 26.55
CA PRO A 215 3.25 2.64 25.57
C PRO A 215 3.69 1.62 24.51
N GLU A 216 2.77 0.75 24.11
CA GLU A 216 3.03 -0.15 22.99
C GLU A 216 3.43 0.70 21.79
N ARG A 217 4.70 0.59 21.39
CA ARG A 217 5.07 0.99 20.03
C ARG A 217 4.11 0.21 19.15
N GLN A 218 3.32 0.90 18.33
CA GLN A 218 2.35 0.29 17.43
C GLN A 218 3.11 -0.49 16.35
N ARG A 219 3.62 -1.66 16.74
CA ARG A 219 4.57 -2.48 16.01
C ARG A 219 3.78 -3.51 15.24
N GLY A 220 2.89 -3.00 14.38
CA GLY A 220 2.47 -3.77 13.21
C GLY A 220 3.71 -4.28 12.47
N PRO A 221 3.68 -5.46 11.83
CA PRO A 221 4.84 -6.02 11.15
C PRO A 221 5.26 -5.17 9.93
N GLY A 222 6.09 -4.15 10.17
CA GLY A 222 6.61 -3.24 9.15
C GLY A 222 5.72 -2.02 8.87
N GLY A 223 6.20 -0.83 9.23
CA GLY A 223 5.58 0.44 8.83
C GLY A 223 6.06 1.63 9.66
N MET A 224 6.50 2.70 8.99
CA MET A 224 6.55 4.02 9.63
C MET A 224 5.13 4.60 9.64
N GLY A 225 4.61 4.95 10.81
CA GLY A 225 3.31 5.61 10.94
C GLY A 225 3.09 6.09 12.36
N GLY A 226 3.30 7.39 12.59
CA GLY A 226 2.74 8.06 13.77
C GLY A 226 1.24 8.31 13.60
N PRO A 227 0.56 8.88 14.61
CA PRO A 227 -0.83 9.31 14.49
C PRO A 227 -0.97 10.30 13.33
N GLY A 228 -1.70 9.92 12.27
CA GLY A 228 -1.75 10.65 10.99
C GLY A 228 -1.17 9.91 9.77
N GLY A 229 -0.68 8.68 9.94
CA GLY A 229 -0.17 7.82 8.86
C GLY A 229 -1.15 7.56 7.69
N MET A 230 -0.66 6.87 6.65
CA MET A 230 -1.49 6.48 5.49
C MET A 230 -2.64 5.56 5.92
N GLY A 231 -3.88 6.08 5.89
CA GLY A 231 -5.10 5.37 6.30
C GLY A 231 -5.90 6.01 7.43
N ALA A 232 -5.45 7.12 8.03
CA ALA A 232 -6.26 7.89 8.98
C ALA A 232 -7.55 8.45 8.30
N PRO A 233 -8.71 8.46 8.99
CA PRO A 233 -9.96 9.01 8.44
C PRO A 233 -9.88 10.53 8.26
N ASP A 234 -10.71 11.06 7.34
CA ASP A 234 -10.73 12.49 7.02
C ASP A 234 -11.11 13.35 8.24
N ARG A 235 -10.34 14.43 8.45
CA ARG A 235 -10.53 15.38 9.55
C ARG A 235 -11.86 16.13 9.38
N LYS A 236 -12.65 16.20 10.46
CA LYS A 236 -13.92 16.90 10.49
C LYS A 236 -13.72 18.37 10.84
N LEU A 237 -13.69 19.22 9.81
CA LEU A 237 -13.53 20.67 9.88
C LEU A 237 -14.78 21.42 9.42
N ALA A 238 -15.56 20.92 8.46
CA ALA A 238 -16.70 21.64 7.89
C ALA A 238 -17.64 22.19 8.97
N LYS A 239 -18.25 21.31 9.78
CA LYS A 239 -19.15 21.71 10.89
C LYS A 239 -18.51 22.59 11.97
N LYS A 240 -17.17 22.69 12.04
CA LYS A 240 -16.47 23.56 13.01
C LYS A 240 -16.39 25.01 12.52
N PHE A 241 -16.43 25.24 11.21
CA PHE A 241 -16.26 26.55 10.59
C PHE A 241 -17.49 27.04 9.82
N ASP A 242 -18.48 26.19 9.61
CA ASP A 242 -19.83 26.53 9.15
C ASP A 242 -20.54 27.30 10.27
N ALA A 243 -20.46 28.63 10.20
CA ALA A 243 -20.99 29.55 11.19
C ALA A 243 -22.43 29.98 10.86
N ASN A 244 -22.86 29.79 9.61
CA ASN A 244 -24.18 30.14 9.12
C ASN A 244 -25.18 28.94 9.10
N ASP A 245 -24.69 27.71 9.35
CA ASP A 245 -25.41 26.42 9.36
C ASP A 245 -26.10 26.11 8.01
N ASP A 246 -25.44 26.45 6.89
CA ASP A 246 -25.91 26.18 5.53
C ASP A 246 -25.39 24.89 4.90
N GLY A 247 -24.32 24.31 5.45
CA GLY A 247 -23.68 23.08 4.98
C GLY A 247 -22.48 23.29 4.06
N VAL A 248 -22.20 24.51 3.59
CA VAL A 248 -21.08 24.85 2.68
C VAL A 248 -20.30 26.04 3.22
N LEU A 249 -19.03 25.80 3.53
CA LEU A 249 -18.15 26.89 3.96
C LEU A 249 -18.02 27.98 2.90
N ASP A 250 -18.38 29.22 3.26
CA ASP A 250 -18.16 30.39 2.42
C ASP A 250 -16.66 30.77 2.31
N ALA A 251 -16.32 31.81 1.56
CA ALA A 251 -14.92 32.20 1.33
C ALA A 251 -14.16 32.60 2.62
N GLU A 252 -14.81 33.23 3.59
CA GLU A 252 -14.19 33.63 4.86
C GLU A 252 -14.18 32.47 5.87
N GLU A 253 -15.22 31.61 5.86
CA GLU A 253 -15.25 30.38 6.65
C GLU A 253 -14.18 29.38 6.18
N ARG A 254 -14.03 29.18 4.86
CA ARG A 254 -12.94 28.36 4.29
C ARG A 254 -11.58 28.92 4.63
N LYS A 255 -11.38 30.24 4.63
CA LYS A 255 -10.11 30.87 5.04
C LYS A 255 -9.73 30.53 6.48
N LEU A 256 -10.69 30.47 7.41
CA LEU A 256 -10.47 30.01 8.78
C LEU A 256 -10.21 28.50 8.85
N ALA A 257 -11.01 27.69 8.16
CA ALA A 257 -10.84 26.24 8.09
C ALA A 257 -9.49 25.83 7.49
N ARG A 258 -9.03 26.53 6.44
CA ARG A 258 -7.75 26.33 5.75
C ARG A 258 -6.57 26.70 6.64
N ALA A 259 -6.71 27.73 7.47
CA ALA A 259 -5.70 28.07 8.48
C ALA A 259 -5.56 26.97 9.54
N GLU A 260 -6.67 26.34 9.96
CA GLU A 260 -6.66 25.18 10.86
C GLU A 260 -6.11 23.91 10.18
N ALA A 261 -6.49 23.68 8.92
CA ALA A 261 -6.03 22.55 8.13
C ALA A 261 -4.50 22.50 8.09
N LYS A 262 -3.85 23.65 7.85
CA LYS A 262 -2.40 23.86 7.77
C LYS A 262 -1.62 23.65 9.07
N LYS A 263 -2.21 23.90 10.24
CA LYS A 263 -1.47 23.83 11.53
C LYS A 263 -0.92 22.44 11.81
N GLU A 264 -1.71 21.39 11.56
CA GLU A 264 -1.35 20.01 11.90
C GLU A 264 -0.47 19.33 10.83
N VAL A 265 -0.55 19.76 9.56
CA VAL A 265 0.36 19.27 8.49
C VAL A 265 1.83 19.51 8.87
N ARG A 266 2.10 20.60 9.60
CA ARG A 266 3.44 20.99 10.07
C ARG A 266 4.06 20.02 11.10
N GLY A 267 3.27 19.14 11.72
CA GLY A 267 3.74 18.10 12.65
C GLY A 267 3.75 16.67 12.08
N GLY A 268 3.03 16.42 10.97
CA GLY A 268 2.81 15.07 10.43
C GLY A 268 3.67 14.66 9.23
N PHE A 269 4.23 15.61 8.48
CA PHE A 269 4.98 15.34 7.25
C PHE A 269 6.38 15.96 7.26
N GLY A 270 7.36 15.17 7.72
CA GLY A 270 8.79 15.39 7.46
C GLY A 270 9.15 15.14 5.99
N GLY A 271 8.54 15.92 5.07
CA GLY A 271 8.53 15.67 3.63
C GLY A 271 8.30 16.95 2.84
N ARG A 272 9.33 17.79 2.80
CA ARG A 272 9.56 18.99 1.96
C ARG A 272 8.54 19.21 0.82
N GLY A 273 7.43 19.91 1.11
CA GLY A 273 6.36 20.26 0.16
C GLY A 273 6.07 21.77 0.09
N GLY A 274 7.12 22.59 0.02
CA GLY A 274 7.03 24.04 -0.24
C GLY A 274 7.60 24.38 -1.62
N PRO A 275 7.10 25.43 -2.30
CA PRO A 275 7.32 25.63 -3.73
C PRO A 275 8.81 25.90 -4.08
N GLY A 276 9.35 25.14 -5.04
CA GLY A 276 10.68 25.37 -5.62
C GLY A 276 11.76 24.28 -5.37
N GLY A 277 11.44 23.18 -4.68
CA GLY A 277 12.41 22.11 -4.38
C GLY A 277 12.48 20.99 -5.42
N ARG A 278 13.55 20.97 -6.25
CA ARG A 278 13.99 19.91 -7.20
C ARG A 278 13.20 18.59 -7.18
N GLY A 279 12.68 18.22 -8.36
CA GLY A 279 11.88 17.01 -8.60
C GLY A 279 12.48 15.72 -8.04
N GLY A 280 11.60 14.85 -7.53
CA GLY A 280 11.96 13.53 -7.05
C GLY A 280 12.52 12.67 -8.18
N ARG A 281 13.64 11.98 -7.93
CA ARG A 281 14.17 10.98 -8.86
C ARG A 281 13.13 9.90 -9.08
N GLY A 282 12.59 9.81 -10.29
CA GLY A 282 11.88 8.63 -10.75
C GLY A 282 12.78 7.39 -10.60
N GLY A 283 12.19 6.28 -10.18
CA GLY A 283 12.86 4.98 -10.20
C GLY A 283 13.25 4.61 -11.63
N ARG A 284 14.38 3.91 -11.81
CA ARG A 284 14.82 3.40 -13.12
C ARG A 284 13.72 2.54 -13.76
N GLY A 285 13.00 3.09 -14.73
CA GLY A 285 12.00 2.35 -15.53
C GLY A 285 10.79 3.15 -16.01
N GLY A 286 10.43 4.27 -15.36
CA GLY A 286 9.35 5.15 -15.83
C GLY A 286 9.84 6.17 -16.85
N GLU A 287 9.10 6.34 -17.96
CA GLU A 287 9.28 7.50 -18.85
C GLU A 287 8.95 8.79 -18.06
N GLU A 288 9.83 9.78 -18.13
CA GLU A 288 9.71 11.02 -17.38
C GLU A 288 8.60 11.88 -17.99
N ALA A 289 7.43 11.91 -17.36
CA ALA A 289 6.29 12.69 -17.84
C ALA A 289 6.65 14.18 -17.93
N ALA A 290 6.35 14.80 -19.07
CA ALA A 290 6.62 16.21 -19.30
C ALA A 290 5.90 17.09 -18.25
N ALA A 291 6.55 18.18 -17.84
CA ALA A 291 5.96 19.11 -16.87
C ALA A 291 4.61 19.63 -17.39
N PRO A 292 3.54 19.60 -16.57
CA PRO A 292 2.19 19.90 -17.01
C PRO A 292 2.11 21.33 -17.55
N GLN A 293 1.50 21.47 -18.73
CA GLN A 293 1.27 22.78 -19.36
C GLN A 293 -0.22 23.13 -19.37
N PRO A 294 -0.57 24.43 -19.39
CA PRO A 294 -1.92 24.89 -19.67
C PRO A 294 -2.53 24.21 -20.90
N GLY A 295 -3.77 23.76 -20.76
CA GLY A 295 -4.52 23.12 -21.85
C GLY A 295 -5.10 24.13 -22.84
N ALA A 296 -5.68 23.62 -23.92
CA ALA A 296 -6.47 24.46 -24.82
C ALA A 296 -7.64 25.11 -24.06
N LYS A 297 -7.91 26.39 -24.35
CA LYS A 297 -9.10 27.08 -23.83
C LYS A 297 -10.36 26.51 -24.48
N LEU A 298 -11.41 26.37 -23.70
CA LEU A 298 -12.71 25.87 -24.15
C LEU A 298 -13.81 26.44 -23.26
N SER A 299 -14.87 26.98 -23.86
CA SER A 299 -16.06 27.50 -23.17
C SER A 299 -17.28 26.59 -23.35
N PRO A 300 -18.29 26.66 -22.45
CA PRO A 300 -19.53 25.88 -22.60
C PRO A 300 -20.28 26.13 -23.91
N ALA A 301 -20.16 27.32 -24.49
CA ALA A 301 -20.83 27.70 -25.73
C ALA A 301 -20.25 27.02 -26.98
N GLU A 302 -19.01 26.51 -26.90
CA GLU A 302 -18.33 25.79 -28.00
C GLU A 302 -18.64 24.29 -28.02
N VAL A 303 -19.29 23.75 -26.98
CA VAL A 303 -19.63 22.33 -26.87
C VAL A 303 -21.13 22.12 -27.03
N ALA A 304 -21.52 21.38 -28.06
CA ALA A 304 -22.92 21.03 -28.30
C ALA A 304 -23.47 20.11 -27.19
N PRO A 305 -24.64 20.43 -26.59
CA PRO A 305 -25.28 19.58 -25.59
C PRO A 305 -25.56 18.16 -26.09
N LEU A 306 -25.18 17.15 -25.30
CA LEU A 306 -25.45 15.75 -25.57
C LEU A 306 -26.79 15.29 -24.96
N LYS A 307 -27.37 14.22 -25.53
CA LYS A 307 -28.58 13.57 -25.02
C LYS A 307 -28.29 12.10 -24.72
N GLY A 308 -28.62 11.66 -23.50
CA GLY A 308 -28.50 10.26 -23.07
C GLY A 308 -28.18 10.13 -21.58
N PRO A 309 -28.00 8.90 -21.06
CA PRO A 309 -27.60 8.65 -19.67
C PRO A 309 -26.15 9.07 -19.38
N LEU A 310 -25.84 9.43 -18.12
CA LEU A 310 -24.51 9.94 -17.74
C LEU A 310 -23.38 8.94 -18.06
N TYR A 311 -23.61 7.66 -17.79
CA TYR A 311 -22.66 6.56 -17.99
C TYR A 311 -22.79 5.86 -19.36
N ASP A 312 -23.34 6.53 -20.38
CA ASP A 312 -23.29 6.01 -21.75
C ASP A 312 -21.83 5.94 -22.24
N ALA A 313 -21.41 4.76 -22.71
CA ALA A 313 -20.06 4.48 -23.21
C ALA A 313 -19.75 5.15 -24.56
N LYS A 314 -20.77 5.68 -25.26
CA LYS A 314 -20.63 6.33 -26.58
C LYS A 314 -20.56 7.86 -26.50
N LEU A 315 -20.82 8.45 -25.34
CA LEU A 315 -20.95 9.89 -25.16
C LEU A 315 -19.78 10.43 -24.34
N LEU A 316 -18.93 11.24 -24.96
CA LEU A 316 -17.93 12.04 -24.25
C LEU A 316 -18.55 13.37 -23.82
N ARG A 317 -19.07 13.44 -22.59
CA ARG A 317 -19.53 14.72 -22.00
C ARG A 317 -18.35 15.58 -21.57
N THR A 318 -18.51 16.89 -21.72
CA THR A 318 -17.60 17.88 -21.16
C THR A 318 -18.22 18.47 -19.89
N LEU A 319 -17.46 18.42 -18.80
CA LEU A 319 -17.78 19.03 -17.51
C LEU A 319 -16.93 20.29 -17.38
N PHE A 320 -17.58 21.44 -17.18
CA PHE A 320 -16.93 22.72 -16.96
C PHE A 320 -17.05 23.07 -15.47
N LEU A 321 -15.94 23.16 -14.75
CA LEU A 321 -15.89 23.63 -13.37
C LEU A 321 -15.33 25.05 -13.33
N ASP A 322 -16.12 26.00 -12.86
CA ASP A 322 -15.70 27.38 -12.66
C ASP A 322 -15.64 27.68 -11.15
N PHE A 323 -14.41 27.82 -10.63
CA PHE A 323 -14.11 28.22 -9.26
C PHE A 323 -14.02 29.74 -9.15
N GLU A 324 -14.53 30.30 -8.06
CA GLU A 324 -14.42 31.73 -7.74
C GLU A 324 -12.96 32.16 -7.51
N SER A 325 -12.19 31.33 -6.81
CA SER A 325 -10.80 31.62 -6.41
C SER A 325 -9.80 31.21 -7.49
N ALA A 326 -8.86 32.10 -7.83
CA ALA A 326 -7.70 31.75 -8.65
C ALA A 326 -6.73 30.78 -7.94
N ASP A 327 -6.83 30.67 -6.60
CA ASP A 327 -6.00 29.79 -5.76
C ASP A 327 -6.67 28.42 -5.46
N TRP A 328 -7.74 28.08 -6.19
CA TRP A 328 -8.55 26.88 -5.98
C TRP A 328 -7.74 25.58 -5.87
N GLU A 329 -6.67 25.40 -6.65
CA GLU A 329 -5.87 24.18 -6.63
C GLU A 329 -5.11 24.04 -5.30
N ALA A 330 -4.53 25.14 -4.79
CA ALA A 330 -3.85 25.13 -3.51
C ALA A 330 -4.85 25.05 -2.35
N GLU A 331 -6.04 25.66 -2.49
CA GLU A 331 -7.13 25.57 -1.53
C GLU A 331 -7.61 24.11 -1.36
N MET A 332 -7.93 23.42 -2.45
CA MET A 332 -8.27 21.99 -2.42
C MET A 332 -7.11 21.12 -1.90
N ALA A 333 -5.85 21.47 -2.21
CA ALA A 333 -4.69 20.73 -1.72
C ALA A 333 -4.49 20.89 -0.20
N ASP A 334 -4.80 22.05 0.35
CA ASP A 334 -4.76 22.31 1.80
C ASP A 334 -5.91 21.62 2.56
N PHE A 335 -7.05 21.41 1.89
CA PHE A 335 -8.21 20.66 2.41
C PHE A 335 -8.14 19.14 2.17
N TYR A 336 -7.10 18.62 1.53
CA TYR A 336 -6.93 17.18 1.32
C TYR A 336 -6.91 16.41 2.66
N ARG A 337 -7.70 15.31 2.73
CA ARG A 337 -8.05 14.57 3.97
C ARG A 337 -8.79 15.39 5.04
N THR A 338 -9.62 16.33 4.60
CA THR A 338 -10.65 16.96 5.43
C THR A 338 -12.02 16.69 4.80
N ASP A 339 -13.10 16.97 5.53
CA ASP A 339 -14.47 16.93 4.98
C ASP A 339 -14.92 18.25 4.35
N VAL A 340 -14.00 19.20 4.11
CA VAL A 340 -14.27 20.45 3.41
C VAL A 340 -14.04 20.25 1.92
N GLU A 341 -15.08 20.45 1.13
CA GLU A 341 -15.01 20.54 -0.33
C GLU A 341 -15.01 22.02 -0.75
N VAL A 342 -14.31 22.36 -1.83
CA VAL A 342 -14.26 23.73 -2.36
C VAL A 342 -15.39 23.89 -3.38
N PRO A 343 -16.30 24.86 -3.22
CA PRO A 343 -17.43 25.02 -4.12
C PRO A 343 -17.00 25.54 -5.50
N ALA A 344 -17.63 25.01 -6.54
CA ALA A 344 -17.52 25.46 -7.92
C ALA A 344 -18.92 25.53 -8.57
N THR A 345 -19.03 26.30 -9.65
CA THR A 345 -20.15 26.15 -10.58
C THR A 345 -19.81 25.07 -11.59
N LEU A 346 -20.63 24.04 -11.70
CA LEU A 346 -20.51 23.01 -12.74
C LEU A 346 -21.46 23.34 -13.90
N THR A 347 -20.97 23.38 -15.14
CA THR A 347 -21.81 23.40 -16.35
C THR A 347 -21.63 22.11 -17.16
N VAL A 348 -22.74 21.47 -17.54
CA VAL A 348 -22.77 20.24 -18.39
C VAL A 348 -23.95 20.33 -19.34
N ASP A 349 -23.75 20.02 -20.63
CA ASP A 349 -24.82 19.99 -21.64
C ASP A 349 -25.70 21.27 -21.67
N GLY A 350 -25.08 22.43 -21.38
CA GLY A 350 -25.75 23.74 -21.30
C GLY A 350 -26.53 24.02 -20.00
N GLN A 351 -26.57 23.07 -19.05
CA GLN A 351 -27.18 23.24 -17.73
C GLN A 351 -26.12 23.61 -16.69
N SER A 352 -26.41 24.60 -15.85
CA SER A 352 -25.52 25.05 -14.77
C SER A 352 -26.04 24.59 -13.41
N TYR A 353 -25.09 24.18 -12.55
CA TYR A 353 -25.28 23.67 -11.20
C TYR A 353 -24.35 24.49 -10.29
N ALA A 354 -24.92 25.37 -9.48
CA ALA A 354 -24.17 26.15 -8.49
C ALA A 354 -23.74 25.29 -7.30
N GLU A 355 -22.77 25.76 -6.52
CA GLU A 355 -22.39 25.18 -5.21
C GLU A 355 -22.08 23.66 -5.24
N VAL A 356 -21.47 23.19 -6.33
CA VAL A 356 -20.97 21.81 -6.42
C VAL A 356 -19.68 21.72 -5.63
N GLY A 357 -19.66 20.87 -4.60
CA GLY A 357 -18.46 20.60 -3.81
C GLY A 357 -17.44 19.85 -4.66
N VAL A 358 -16.20 20.33 -4.69
CA VAL A 358 -15.08 19.66 -5.36
C VAL A 358 -13.93 19.41 -4.38
N GLY A 359 -13.39 18.19 -4.39
CA GLY A 359 -12.25 17.82 -3.54
C GLY A 359 -11.26 16.90 -4.25
N PHE A 360 -9.98 16.95 -3.87
CA PHE A 360 -9.00 15.97 -4.35
C PHE A 360 -9.21 14.59 -3.70
N ARG A 361 -9.06 13.52 -4.49
CA ARG A 361 -9.21 12.13 -4.03
C ARG A 361 -8.07 11.22 -4.47
N GLY A 362 -8.04 10.04 -3.87
CA GLY A 362 -7.04 8.99 -4.11
C GLY A 362 -5.77 9.21 -3.30
N MET A 363 -4.87 8.21 -3.31
CA MET A 363 -3.69 8.19 -2.45
C MET A 363 -2.41 8.44 -3.25
N SER A 364 -1.91 7.42 -3.95
CA SER A 364 -0.75 7.53 -4.86
C SER A 364 -1.02 8.55 -5.98
N SER A 365 -2.24 8.53 -6.54
CA SER A 365 -2.72 9.47 -7.58
C SER A 365 -2.76 10.94 -7.16
N PHE A 366 -2.56 11.25 -5.88
CA PHE A 366 -2.40 12.60 -5.36
C PHE A 366 -0.95 12.84 -4.89
N MET A 367 -0.44 11.96 -4.02
CA MET A 367 0.86 12.12 -3.35
C MET A 367 2.08 12.00 -4.28
N MET A 368 1.95 11.28 -5.41
CA MET A 368 3.05 11.11 -6.39
C MET A 368 3.09 12.20 -7.47
N LEU A 369 2.10 13.09 -7.51
CA LEU A 369 1.95 14.11 -8.54
C LEU A 369 2.21 15.52 -7.99
N SER A 370 3.03 16.31 -8.69
CA SER A 370 3.26 17.72 -8.37
C SER A 370 1.98 18.57 -8.62
N PRO A 371 1.86 19.75 -7.98
CA PRO A 371 0.84 20.74 -8.35
C PRO A 371 0.83 21.04 -9.85
N GLY A 372 -0.33 21.43 -10.38
CA GLY A 372 -0.59 21.62 -11.82
C GLY A 372 -0.81 20.33 -12.63
N SER A 373 -0.49 19.16 -12.05
CA SER A 373 -0.69 17.84 -12.70
C SER A 373 -2.14 17.39 -12.62
N LYS A 374 -2.57 16.54 -13.56
CA LYS A 374 -3.90 15.92 -13.53
C LYS A 374 -4.10 15.05 -12.28
N ARG A 375 -4.85 15.54 -11.30
CA ARG A 375 -5.22 14.82 -10.07
C ARG A 375 -6.68 14.39 -10.12
N SER A 376 -7.00 13.27 -9.46
CA SER A 376 -8.37 12.75 -9.36
C SER A 376 -9.25 13.63 -8.48
N LEU A 377 -10.51 13.82 -8.87
CA LEU A 377 -11.49 14.68 -8.20
C LEU A 377 -12.72 13.91 -7.71
N ASN A 378 -13.24 14.33 -6.56
CA ASN A 378 -14.59 14.05 -6.08
C ASN A 378 -15.48 15.24 -6.41
N LEU A 379 -16.68 15.01 -6.94
CA LEU A 379 -17.70 16.05 -7.12
C LEU A 379 -18.96 15.65 -6.33
N SER A 380 -19.51 16.59 -5.56
CA SER A 380 -20.75 16.47 -4.79
C SER A 380 -21.75 17.52 -5.28
N LEU A 381 -22.75 17.09 -6.05
CA LEU A 381 -23.73 17.98 -6.70
C LEU A 381 -24.69 18.62 -5.69
N ASP A 382 -24.95 17.94 -4.56
CA ASP A 382 -25.81 18.40 -3.46
C ASP A 382 -25.01 18.75 -2.19
N ALA A 383 -23.82 19.36 -2.37
CA ALA A 383 -23.10 20.02 -1.28
C ALA A 383 -23.82 21.30 -0.83
N GLY A 384 -24.15 22.19 -1.78
CA GLY A 384 -24.92 23.43 -1.54
C GLY A 384 -26.40 23.23 -1.21
N LYS A 385 -27.13 24.35 -1.12
CA LYS A 385 -28.55 24.39 -0.74
C LYS A 385 -29.48 23.94 -1.87
N GLY A 386 -29.36 22.68 -2.30
CA GLY A 386 -30.24 22.07 -3.29
C GLY A 386 -30.00 20.58 -3.47
N LYS A 387 -31.06 19.80 -3.73
CA LYS A 387 -30.96 18.39 -4.15
C LYS A 387 -30.67 18.28 -5.65
N GLN A 388 -29.62 18.96 -6.10
CA GLN A 388 -29.17 18.95 -7.48
C GLN A 388 -28.76 17.54 -7.92
N ARG A 389 -29.06 17.18 -9.17
CA ARG A 389 -28.74 15.87 -9.75
C ARG A 389 -28.30 16.05 -11.19
N LEU A 390 -27.08 15.61 -11.52
CA LEU A 390 -26.63 15.53 -12.91
C LEU A 390 -27.13 14.19 -13.49
N LEU A 391 -28.15 14.25 -14.35
CA LEU A 391 -28.70 13.08 -15.06
C LEU A 391 -29.04 11.90 -14.11
N GLY A 392 -29.52 12.21 -12.90
CA GLY A 392 -29.88 11.24 -11.85
C GLY A 392 -28.85 11.07 -10.73
N TYR A 393 -27.62 11.57 -10.88
CA TYR A 393 -26.54 11.34 -9.92
C TYR A 393 -26.27 12.55 -9.02
N SER A 394 -26.05 12.27 -7.73
CA SER A 394 -25.69 13.22 -6.67
C SER A 394 -24.19 13.47 -6.59
N SER A 395 -23.38 12.53 -7.07
CA SER A 395 -21.94 12.53 -6.83
C SER A 395 -21.17 11.80 -7.93
N LEU A 396 -19.92 12.17 -8.16
CA LEU A 396 -19.06 11.61 -9.22
C LEU A 396 -17.64 11.37 -8.74
N ASN A 397 -16.97 10.35 -9.29
CA ASN A 397 -15.53 10.14 -9.14
C ASN A 397 -14.84 10.36 -10.48
N LEU A 398 -14.04 11.42 -10.60
CA LEU A 398 -13.24 11.67 -11.80
C LEU A 398 -11.82 11.18 -11.54
N LEU A 399 -11.46 10.02 -12.08
CA LEU A 399 -10.14 9.41 -11.91
C LEU A 399 -9.18 9.83 -13.03
N ASN A 400 -7.94 10.16 -12.67
CA ASN A 400 -6.90 10.63 -13.59
C ASN A 400 -6.17 9.53 -14.39
N ALA A 401 -6.62 8.27 -14.30
CA ALA A 401 -5.98 7.08 -14.89
C ALA A 401 -4.49 6.90 -14.48
N HIS A 402 -4.12 7.27 -13.25
CA HIS A 402 -2.77 6.97 -12.73
C HIS A 402 -2.50 5.46 -12.77
N SER A 403 -1.28 5.08 -13.19
CA SER A 403 -0.85 3.71 -13.50
C SER A 403 -1.51 3.03 -14.73
N ASP A 404 -2.53 3.63 -15.35
CA ASP A 404 -3.26 3.06 -16.48
C ASP A 404 -3.04 3.89 -17.77
N PRO A 405 -2.02 3.57 -18.59
CA PRO A 405 -1.79 4.25 -19.87
C PRO A 405 -2.91 3.99 -20.90
N SER A 406 -3.82 3.03 -20.66
CA SER A 406 -4.94 2.74 -21.56
C SER A 406 -6.19 3.59 -21.27
N PHE A 407 -6.35 4.10 -20.05
CA PHE A 407 -7.59 4.67 -19.47
C PHE A 407 -8.77 3.68 -19.39
N LEU A 408 -8.57 2.40 -19.70
CA LEU A 408 -9.63 1.40 -19.82
C LEU A 408 -9.71 0.41 -18.65
N HIS A 409 -8.78 0.39 -17.69
CA HIS A 409 -8.76 -0.61 -16.61
C HIS A 409 -10.07 -0.59 -15.79
N SER A 410 -10.43 0.55 -15.21
CA SER A 410 -11.67 0.68 -14.43
C SER A 410 -12.93 0.53 -15.29
N ILE A 411 -12.87 0.91 -16.57
CA ILE A 411 -13.99 0.82 -17.51
C ILE A 411 -14.28 -0.64 -17.89
N LEU A 412 -13.25 -1.41 -18.24
CA LEU A 412 -13.40 -2.82 -18.62
C LEU A 412 -13.71 -3.70 -17.41
N TYR A 413 -13.12 -3.43 -16.24
CA TYR A 413 -13.51 -4.13 -15.02
C TYR A 413 -14.99 -3.87 -14.69
N SER A 414 -15.43 -2.60 -14.71
CA SER A 414 -16.84 -2.23 -14.53
C SER A 414 -17.75 -2.96 -15.52
N HIS A 415 -17.39 -2.97 -16.81
CA HIS A 415 -18.16 -3.62 -17.86
C HIS A 415 -18.27 -5.14 -17.68
N ILE A 416 -17.22 -5.80 -17.19
CA ILE A 416 -17.20 -7.24 -16.92
C ILE A 416 -17.96 -7.57 -15.63
N ALA A 417 -17.63 -6.89 -14.52
CA ALA A 417 -18.21 -7.18 -13.20
C ALA A 417 -19.74 -7.01 -13.18
N ARG A 418 -20.26 -5.98 -13.86
CA ARG A 418 -21.70 -5.70 -13.97
C ARG A 418 -22.52 -6.72 -14.76
N GLN A 419 -21.89 -7.73 -15.36
CA GLN A 419 -22.58 -8.89 -15.96
C GLN A 419 -22.93 -9.96 -14.92
N TYR A 420 -22.36 -9.87 -13.71
CA TYR A 420 -22.41 -10.93 -12.71
C TYR A 420 -22.81 -10.44 -11.32
N ILE A 421 -22.40 -9.23 -10.92
CA ILE A 421 -22.68 -8.63 -9.60
C ILE A 421 -22.94 -7.12 -9.68
N PRO A 422 -23.59 -6.53 -8.65
CA PRO A 422 -23.59 -5.08 -8.42
C PRO A 422 -22.16 -4.51 -8.42
N ALA A 423 -21.84 -3.67 -9.41
CA ALA A 423 -20.55 -3.01 -9.51
C ALA A 423 -20.71 -1.60 -10.11
N PRO A 424 -19.89 -0.61 -9.71
CA PRO A 424 -20.02 0.77 -10.19
C PRO A 424 -19.94 0.89 -11.71
N LYS A 425 -20.81 1.69 -12.34
CA LYS A 425 -20.68 2.07 -13.76
C LYS A 425 -19.43 2.93 -13.99
N ALA A 426 -18.84 2.87 -15.19
CA ALA A 426 -17.73 3.74 -15.58
C ALA A 426 -17.77 4.12 -17.07
N ASN A 427 -17.36 5.35 -17.39
CA ASN A 427 -17.13 5.85 -18.75
C ASN A 427 -16.06 6.96 -18.77
N LEU A 428 -15.94 7.68 -19.89
CA LEU A 428 -15.03 8.83 -20.02
C LEU A 428 -15.80 10.15 -19.99
N VAL A 429 -15.19 11.16 -19.36
CA VAL A 429 -15.60 12.57 -19.48
C VAL A 429 -14.39 13.44 -19.79
N LYS A 430 -14.63 14.59 -20.42
CA LYS A 430 -13.65 15.65 -20.60
C LYS A 430 -13.85 16.68 -19.50
N LEU A 431 -12.76 17.11 -18.85
CA LEU A 431 -12.81 18.14 -17.81
C LEU A 431 -12.24 19.46 -18.33
N VAL A 432 -12.92 20.54 -18.01
CA VAL A 432 -12.46 21.92 -18.19
C VAL A 432 -12.55 22.61 -16.83
N ILE A 433 -11.51 23.31 -16.40
CA ILE A 433 -11.50 24.09 -15.16
C ILE A 433 -11.15 25.53 -15.49
N ASN A 434 -11.98 26.49 -15.06
CA ASN A 434 -11.83 27.93 -15.30
C ASN A 434 -11.55 28.26 -16.78
N GLY A 435 -12.31 27.61 -17.69
CA GLY A 435 -12.17 27.76 -19.15
C GLY A 435 -10.95 27.10 -19.79
N GLU A 436 -10.17 26.29 -19.06
CA GLU A 436 -8.98 25.59 -19.57
C GLU A 436 -9.16 24.07 -19.55
N SER A 437 -8.78 23.36 -20.62
CA SER A 437 -8.94 21.89 -20.67
C SER A 437 -7.95 21.15 -19.76
N TRP A 438 -8.49 20.29 -18.90
CA TRP A 438 -7.75 19.31 -18.10
C TRP A 438 -7.77 17.91 -18.74
N GLY A 439 -8.22 17.80 -19.98
CA GLY A 439 -8.24 16.57 -20.75
C GLY A 439 -9.24 15.52 -20.24
N LEU A 440 -8.94 14.25 -20.50
CA LEU A 440 -9.85 13.15 -20.18
C LEU A 440 -9.71 12.64 -18.75
N TYR A 441 -10.83 12.20 -18.19
CA TYR A 441 -10.96 11.56 -16.89
C TYR A 441 -11.84 10.31 -17.00
N VAL A 442 -11.51 9.27 -16.25
CA VAL A 442 -12.38 8.09 -16.10
C VAL A 442 -13.41 8.41 -15.03
N ASN A 443 -14.65 8.62 -15.44
CA ASN A 443 -15.78 8.87 -14.56
C ASN A 443 -16.31 7.52 -14.02
N VAL A 444 -16.30 7.34 -12.70
CA VAL A 444 -16.78 6.12 -12.02
C VAL A 444 -17.90 6.47 -11.04
N GLN A 445 -18.99 5.72 -11.10
CA GLN A 445 -20.12 5.85 -10.18
C GLN A 445 -19.68 5.71 -8.72
N GLN A 446 -20.25 6.54 -7.84
CA GLN A 446 -20.02 6.39 -6.41
C GLN A 446 -20.81 5.21 -5.86
N PHE A 447 -20.27 4.57 -4.83
CA PHE A 447 -21.02 3.61 -4.02
C PHE A 447 -21.88 4.37 -3.01
N ASP A 448 -22.93 5.04 -3.50
CA ASP A 448 -23.84 5.94 -2.79
C ASP A 448 -25.29 5.39 -2.72
N LYS A 449 -26.28 6.23 -2.38
CA LYS A 449 -27.69 5.80 -2.31
C LYS A 449 -28.28 5.57 -3.70
N GLU A 450 -27.85 6.36 -4.68
CA GLU A 450 -28.22 6.22 -6.08
C GLU A 450 -27.72 4.87 -6.64
N PHE A 451 -26.48 4.45 -6.35
CA PHE A 451 -26.01 3.09 -6.64
C PHE A 451 -26.85 2.01 -5.94
N LEU A 452 -27.17 2.18 -4.65
CA LEU A 452 -27.99 1.20 -3.94
C LEU A 452 -29.39 1.07 -4.57
N ALA A 453 -30.00 2.18 -4.99
CA ALA A 453 -31.32 2.19 -5.62
C ALA A 453 -31.35 1.53 -7.01
N GLU A 454 -30.22 1.53 -7.72
CA GLU A 454 -30.07 0.88 -9.02
C GLU A 454 -29.85 -0.65 -8.93
N ASN A 455 -29.31 -1.15 -7.81
CA ASN A 455 -28.77 -2.51 -7.73
C ASN A 455 -29.39 -3.38 -6.61
N TYR A 456 -30.07 -2.81 -5.63
CA TYR A 456 -30.67 -3.54 -4.50
C TYR A 456 -32.13 -3.14 -4.28
N PRO A 457 -32.97 -4.04 -3.68
CA PRO A 457 -34.38 -3.74 -3.40
C PRO A 457 -34.62 -2.57 -2.44
N SER A 458 -33.59 -2.11 -1.73
CA SER A 458 -33.69 -1.06 -0.71
C SER A 458 -32.36 -0.30 -0.59
N THR A 459 -32.45 1.03 -0.39
CA THR A 459 -31.31 1.88 -0.01
C THR A 459 -31.06 1.93 1.49
N ALA A 460 -31.90 1.28 2.29
CA ALA A 460 -31.75 1.20 3.74
C ALA A 460 -30.71 0.14 4.11
N GLY A 461 -29.71 0.55 4.90
CA GLY A 461 -28.63 -0.32 5.34
C GLY A 461 -27.36 0.45 5.73
N THR A 462 -26.31 -0.30 6.03
CA THR A 462 -25.01 0.25 6.42
C THR A 462 -23.97 -0.01 5.33
N ARG A 463 -23.35 1.06 4.83
CA ARG A 463 -22.25 1.02 3.88
C ARG A 463 -20.92 1.20 4.61
N TRP A 464 -19.90 0.46 4.22
CA TRP A 464 -18.50 0.71 4.58
C TRP A 464 -17.61 0.75 3.34
N LYS A 465 -16.53 1.52 3.42
CA LYS A 465 -15.40 1.45 2.50
C LYS A 465 -14.21 0.83 3.23
N VAL A 466 -13.51 -0.13 2.61
CA VAL A 466 -12.16 -0.49 3.06
C VAL A 466 -11.18 0.56 2.52
N PRO A 467 -10.37 1.24 3.37
CA PRO A 467 -9.40 2.21 2.89
C PRO A 467 -8.21 1.49 2.26
N GLY A 468 -7.89 1.83 1.01
CA GLY A 468 -6.66 1.37 0.35
C GLY A 468 -5.43 1.78 1.16
N SER A 469 -4.58 0.81 1.48
CA SER A 469 -3.36 1.01 2.28
C SER A 469 -2.23 0.11 1.77
N PRO A 470 -0.97 0.56 1.76
CA PRO A 470 0.19 -0.30 1.48
C PRO A 470 0.24 -1.53 2.39
N ASN A 471 -0.28 -1.40 3.62
CA ASN A 471 -0.40 -2.43 4.64
C ASN A 471 -1.87 -2.88 4.82
N GLY A 472 -2.65 -2.95 3.73
CA GLY A 472 -4.09 -3.20 3.76
C GLY A 472 -4.50 -4.43 4.60
N ASP A 473 -5.53 -4.23 5.43
CA ASP A 473 -5.90 -5.16 6.49
C ASP A 473 -7.43 -5.35 6.66
N GLY A 474 -8.20 -4.97 5.63
CA GLY A 474 -9.67 -5.14 5.56
C GLY A 474 -10.09 -6.58 5.24
N GLY A 475 -9.41 -7.58 5.80
CA GLY A 475 -9.50 -8.98 5.38
C GLY A 475 -10.74 -9.75 5.83
N LEU A 476 -11.67 -9.14 6.57
CA LEU A 476 -12.75 -9.84 7.29
C LEU A 476 -12.25 -10.85 8.35
N ARG A 477 -11.05 -10.64 8.90
CA ARG A 477 -10.57 -11.38 10.09
C ARG A 477 -11.45 -11.11 11.30
N TYR A 478 -11.58 -12.12 12.15
CA TYR A 478 -12.13 -11.98 13.48
C TYR A 478 -11.06 -11.42 14.42
N LEU A 479 -11.31 -10.24 14.96
CA LEU A 479 -10.38 -9.48 15.82
C LEU A 479 -10.88 -9.41 17.28
N GLY A 480 -11.75 -10.35 17.67
CA GLY A 480 -12.48 -10.32 18.93
C GLY A 480 -13.79 -9.54 18.84
N GLU A 481 -14.43 -9.34 19.99
CA GLU A 481 -15.74 -8.67 20.14
C GLU A 481 -15.63 -7.14 20.33
N GLU A 482 -14.42 -6.58 20.43
CA GLU A 482 -14.24 -5.14 20.56
C GLU A 482 -14.48 -4.42 19.23
N LEU A 483 -15.09 -3.23 19.27
CA LEU A 483 -15.42 -2.48 18.05
C LEU A 483 -14.19 -1.79 17.44
N GLU A 484 -13.25 -1.35 18.28
CA GLU A 484 -12.12 -0.47 17.91
C GLU A 484 -11.19 -1.07 16.83
N PRO A 485 -10.87 -2.38 16.83
CA PRO A 485 -10.13 -3.00 15.73
C PRO A 485 -10.84 -2.92 14.37
N TYR A 486 -12.18 -2.89 14.34
CA TYR A 486 -12.96 -2.84 13.10
C TYR A 486 -13.16 -1.41 12.62
N THR A 487 -13.39 -0.44 13.51
CA THR A 487 -13.51 0.99 13.13
C THR A 487 -12.22 1.55 12.53
N LYS A 488 -11.06 0.98 12.87
CA LYS A 488 -9.76 1.27 12.24
C LYS A 488 -9.59 0.71 10.82
N ARG A 489 -10.40 -0.27 10.41
CA ARG A 489 -10.25 -1.04 9.15
C ARG A 489 -11.38 -0.82 8.15
N TYR A 490 -12.54 -0.38 8.61
CA TYR A 490 -13.71 -0.13 7.77
C TYR A 490 -14.21 1.30 8.04
N ASP A 491 -14.26 2.11 7.00
CA ASP A 491 -14.75 3.49 7.06
C ASP A 491 -16.27 3.48 6.80
N ARG A 492 -17.07 3.68 7.85
CA ARG A 492 -18.54 3.58 7.78
C ARG A 492 -19.15 4.84 7.14
N LYS A 493 -19.83 4.65 6.01
CA LYS A 493 -20.43 5.71 5.17
C LYS A 493 -21.93 5.92 5.36
N SER A 494 -22.63 5.05 6.11
CA SER A 494 -24.04 5.26 6.49
C SER A 494 -24.39 4.54 7.80
N GLY A 495 -25.60 4.77 8.32
CA GLY A 495 -26.09 4.13 9.54
C GLY A 495 -25.49 4.70 10.84
N SER A 496 -26.10 4.32 11.96
CA SER A 496 -25.74 4.79 13.31
C SER A 496 -25.83 3.64 14.33
N GLY A 497 -25.32 3.87 15.54
CA GLY A 497 -25.25 2.86 16.60
C GLY A 497 -24.33 1.67 16.28
N ASP A 498 -24.38 0.64 17.11
CA ASP A 498 -23.40 -0.47 17.08
C ASP A 498 -23.93 -1.75 16.42
N GLY A 499 -25.23 -1.85 16.15
CA GLY A 499 -25.86 -3.09 15.64
C GLY A 499 -25.22 -3.60 14.33
N ALA A 500 -24.92 -2.68 13.41
CA ALA A 500 -24.25 -2.99 12.15
C ALA A 500 -22.77 -3.42 12.34
N TRP A 501 -22.07 -2.83 13.32
CA TRP A 501 -20.73 -3.28 13.69
C TRP A 501 -20.75 -4.68 14.30
N ARG A 502 -21.71 -4.95 15.20
CA ARG A 502 -21.92 -6.28 15.77
C ARG A 502 -22.29 -7.31 14.71
N ALA A 503 -22.98 -6.93 13.63
CA ALA A 503 -23.21 -7.80 12.47
C ALA A 503 -21.91 -8.13 11.72
N LEU A 504 -21.04 -7.14 11.50
CA LEU A 504 -19.73 -7.35 10.85
C LEU A 504 -18.82 -8.27 11.69
N ILE A 505 -18.78 -8.07 13.01
CA ILE A 505 -18.05 -8.94 13.94
C ILE A 505 -18.57 -10.38 13.85
N ARG A 506 -19.91 -10.57 13.82
CA ARG A 506 -20.51 -11.91 13.65
C ARG A 506 -20.12 -12.54 12.31
N LEU A 507 -20.12 -11.80 11.20
CA LEU A 507 -19.68 -12.30 9.90
C LEU A 507 -18.23 -12.79 9.96
N CYS A 508 -17.31 -11.96 10.47
CA CYS A 508 -15.90 -12.32 10.61
C CYS A 508 -15.72 -13.56 11.49
N ARG A 509 -16.44 -13.63 12.62
CA ARG A 509 -16.39 -14.76 13.56
C ARG A 509 -16.90 -16.05 12.91
N THR A 510 -18.03 -16.00 12.20
CA THR A 510 -18.60 -17.15 11.48
C THR A 510 -17.67 -17.62 10.37
N LEU A 511 -17.10 -16.69 9.58
CA LEU A 511 -16.08 -17.02 8.57
C LEU A 511 -14.90 -17.78 9.16
N GLU A 512 -14.38 -17.32 10.31
CA GLU A 512 -13.11 -17.84 10.84
C GLU A 512 -13.27 -19.07 11.75
N GLN A 513 -14.36 -19.17 12.50
CA GLN A 513 -14.55 -20.20 13.54
C GLN A 513 -15.50 -21.35 13.16
N THR A 514 -16.33 -21.22 12.13
CA THR A 514 -17.22 -22.32 11.72
C THR A 514 -16.45 -23.38 10.90
N PRO A 515 -16.66 -24.69 11.16
CA PRO A 515 -16.06 -25.77 10.35
C PRO A 515 -16.49 -25.69 8.87
N PRO A 516 -15.63 -26.04 7.90
CA PRO A 516 -15.95 -25.95 6.46
C PRO A 516 -17.25 -26.66 6.04
N GLU A 517 -17.59 -27.78 6.69
CA GLU A 517 -18.80 -28.57 6.47
C GLU A 517 -20.11 -27.85 6.88
N GLU A 518 -20.04 -26.93 7.84
CA GLU A 518 -21.18 -26.13 8.33
C GLU A 518 -21.17 -24.70 7.78
N LEU A 519 -20.02 -24.21 7.30
CA LEU A 519 -19.77 -22.81 6.97
C LEU A 519 -20.75 -22.23 5.95
N GLU A 520 -21.12 -22.99 4.91
CA GLU A 520 -22.08 -22.52 3.90
C GLU A 520 -23.46 -22.25 4.51
N ALA A 521 -23.98 -23.18 5.30
CA ALA A 521 -25.29 -23.03 5.96
C ALA A 521 -25.26 -21.91 7.01
N ALA A 522 -24.15 -21.74 7.72
CA ALA A 522 -23.97 -20.68 8.71
C ALA A 522 -23.88 -19.28 8.07
N LEU A 523 -23.32 -19.15 6.86
CA LEU A 523 -23.17 -17.86 6.17
C LEU A 523 -24.37 -17.47 5.30
N ALA A 524 -25.12 -18.43 4.75
CA ALA A 524 -26.28 -18.17 3.90
C ALA A 524 -27.31 -17.13 4.43
N PRO A 525 -27.63 -17.04 5.74
CA PRO A 525 -28.54 -16.01 6.25
C PRO A 525 -27.91 -14.63 6.46
N MET A 526 -26.58 -14.48 6.32
CA MET A 526 -25.85 -13.23 6.64
C MET A 526 -24.91 -12.72 5.54
N LEU A 527 -24.67 -13.47 4.47
CA LEU A 527 -23.79 -13.10 3.37
C LEU A 527 -24.42 -13.57 2.05
N ASP A 528 -24.45 -12.70 1.04
CA ASP A 528 -24.73 -13.15 -0.32
C ASP A 528 -23.53 -13.96 -0.84
N LEU A 529 -23.62 -15.28 -0.68
CA LEU A 529 -22.56 -16.21 -1.04
C LEU A 529 -22.31 -16.23 -2.56
N ASP A 530 -23.32 -15.96 -3.39
CA ASP A 530 -23.14 -16.00 -4.83
C ASP A 530 -22.36 -14.77 -5.31
N GLU A 531 -22.75 -13.59 -4.81
CA GLU A 531 -22.05 -12.32 -5.02
C GLU A 531 -20.60 -12.40 -4.50
N ALA A 532 -20.38 -12.97 -3.31
CA ALA A 532 -19.05 -13.13 -2.72
C ALA A 532 -18.12 -14.05 -3.57
N LEU A 533 -18.64 -15.14 -4.14
CA LEU A 533 -17.86 -16.01 -5.01
C LEU A 533 -17.54 -15.34 -6.36
N TRP A 534 -18.44 -14.53 -6.90
CA TRP A 534 -18.19 -13.73 -8.09
C TRP A 534 -17.16 -12.62 -7.86
N PHE A 535 -17.27 -11.90 -6.74
CA PHE A 535 -16.29 -10.90 -6.30
C PHE A 535 -14.88 -11.50 -6.26
N LEU A 536 -14.70 -12.63 -5.55
CA LEU A 536 -13.42 -13.33 -5.48
C LEU A 536 -12.94 -13.83 -6.85
N ALA A 537 -13.85 -14.22 -7.75
CA ALA A 537 -13.50 -14.72 -9.08
C ALA A 537 -13.01 -13.58 -9.99
N LEU A 538 -13.67 -12.42 -9.96
CA LEU A 538 -13.27 -11.22 -10.71
C LEU A 538 -11.90 -10.70 -10.25
N ASP A 539 -11.71 -10.59 -8.94
CA ASP A 539 -10.48 -10.11 -8.28
C ASP A 539 -9.22 -10.90 -8.73
N VAL A 540 -9.33 -12.23 -8.86
CA VAL A 540 -8.22 -13.10 -9.30
C VAL A 540 -8.18 -13.34 -10.81
N ALA A 541 -9.32 -13.46 -11.50
CA ALA A 541 -9.33 -13.70 -12.95
C ALA A 541 -8.79 -12.49 -13.72
N LEU A 542 -9.19 -11.27 -13.32
CA LEU A 542 -8.75 -10.00 -13.93
C LEU A 542 -7.45 -9.45 -13.32
N ILE A 543 -6.91 -10.14 -12.31
CA ILE A 543 -5.64 -9.84 -11.62
C ILE A 543 -5.64 -8.40 -11.07
N ASN A 544 -6.46 -8.15 -10.05
CA ASN A 544 -6.42 -6.88 -9.34
C ASN A 544 -5.17 -6.81 -8.44
N GLY A 545 -4.23 -5.92 -8.74
CA GLY A 545 -2.94 -5.80 -8.05
C GLY A 545 -3.05 -5.32 -6.59
N ASP A 546 -4.02 -4.48 -6.28
CA ASP A 546 -4.25 -3.93 -4.93
C ASP A 546 -5.52 -4.52 -4.25
N GLY A 547 -6.14 -5.49 -4.92
CA GLY A 547 -7.38 -6.18 -4.57
C GLY A 547 -7.43 -6.97 -3.26
N TYR A 548 -8.54 -7.69 -3.07
CA TYR A 548 -8.76 -8.46 -1.86
C TYR A 548 -7.70 -9.57 -1.72
N TRP A 549 -7.37 -10.27 -2.80
CA TRP A 549 -6.38 -11.36 -2.81
C TRP A 549 -4.94 -10.91 -2.51
N THR A 550 -4.58 -9.64 -2.72
CA THR A 550 -3.26 -9.09 -2.36
C THR A 550 -3.30 -8.35 -1.01
N ARG A 551 -3.99 -7.21 -0.95
CA ARG A 551 -3.97 -6.26 0.17
C ARG A 551 -5.24 -6.24 1.00
N ALA A 552 -6.16 -7.18 0.79
CA ALA A 552 -7.44 -7.19 1.52
C ALA A 552 -8.17 -5.82 1.43
N SER A 553 -8.09 -5.18 0.26
CA SER A 553 -8.54 -3.81 -0.02
C SER A 553 -9.38 -3.79 -1.31
N ASP A 554 -9.69 -2.59 -1.83
CA ASP A 554 -10.42 -2.37 -3.10
C ASP A 554 -11.84 -2.94 -3.15
N TYR A 555 -12.51 -2.95 -1.99
CA TYR A 555 -13.92 -3.31 -1.89
C TYR A 555 -14.65 -2.60 -0.77
N SER A 556 -15.97 -2.54 -0.93
CA SER A 556 -16.94 -1.96 -0.03
C SER A 556 -17.90 -3.02 0.46
N LEU A 557 -18.46 -2.79 1.65
CA LEU A 557 -19.49 -3.64 2.24
C LEU A 557 -20.82 -2.90 2.24
N PHE A 558 -21.90 -3.60 1.91
CA PHE A 558 -23.27 -3.19 2.20
C PHE A 558 -23.92 -4.24 3.10
N LEU A 559 -24.39 -3.83 4.27
CA LEU A 559 -25.32 -4.61 5.09
C LEU A 559 -26.73 -4.12 4.76
N ASP A 560 -27.53 -4.96 4.11
CA ASP A 560 -28.89 -4.64 3.69
C ASP A 560 -29.89 -4.62 4.87
N SER A 561 -31.13 -4.23 4.60
CA SER A 561 -32.21 -4.24 5.60
C SER A 561 -32.67 -5.66 6.02
N ALA A 562 -32.24 -6.72 5.33
CA ALA A 562 -32.46 -8.11 5.71
C ALA A 562 -31.32 -8.69 6.58
N ASN A 563 -30.31 -7.88 6.92
CA ASN A 563 -29.07 -8.26 7.62
C ASN A 563 -28.13 -9.18 6.84
N ARG A 564 -28.15 -9.09 5.50
CA ARG A 564 -27.18 -9.76 4.63
C ARG A 564 -26.09 -8.79 4.17
N PHE A 565 -24.86 -9.28 4.15
CA PHE A 565 -23.70 -8.59 3.61
C PHE A 565 -23.55 -8.84 2.11
N HIS A 566 -23.16 -7.78 1.42
CA HIS A 566 -22.83 -7.70 0.01
C HIS A 566 -21.43 -7.08 -0.14
N LEU A 567 -20.67 -7.52 -1.15
CA LEU A 567 -19.31 -7.07 -1.48
C LEU A 567 -19.31 -6.32 -2.81
N VAL A 568 -19.29 -4.99 -2.72
CA VAL A 568 -19.21 -4.12 -3.89
C VAL A 568 -17.75 -3.81 -4.19
N PRO A 569 -17.19 -4.27 -5.32
CA PRO A 569 -15.80 -4.00 -5.67
C PRO A 569 -15.58 -2.48 -5.94
N HIS A 570 -14.38 -1.93 -5.70
CA HIS A 570 -14.03 -0.55 -6.10
C HIS A 570 -12.55 -0.34 -6.51
N ASP A 571 -12.22 0.81 -7.12
CA ASP A 571 -10.85 1.32 -7.41
C ASP A 571 -9.95 0.42 -8.31
N PHE A 572 -10.48 0.02 -9.47
CA PHE A 572 -9.83 -0.94 -10.39
C PHE A 572 -8.82 -0.31 -11.38
N ASN A 573 -7.81 0.41 -10.90
CA ASN A 573 -6.75 0.91 -11.79
C ASN A 573 -5.59 -0.09 -11.97
N GLU A 574 -5.36 -1.00 -11.03
CA GLU A 574 -4.26 -1.99 -11.05
C GLU A 574 -4.70 -3.39 -11.56
N VAL A 575 -5.70 -3.46 -12.44
CA VAL A 575 -6.18 -4.70 -13.12
C VAL A 575 -5.60 -4.84 -14.53
N PHE A 576 -5.74 -5.99 -15.19
CA PHE A 576 -5.20 -6.30 -16.53
C PHE A 576 -3.66 -6.15 -16.67
N GLY A 577 -2.95 -5.92 -15.56
CA GLY A 577 -1.50 -5.82 -15.51
C GLY A 577 -0.80 -7.17 -15.27
N PRO A 578 0.54 -7.22 -15.33
CA PRO A 578 1.35 -8.41 -15.11
C PRO A 578 1.46 -8.82 -13.61
N GLY A 579 0.46 -8.50 -12.77
CA GLY A 579 0.29 -9.02 -11.41
C GLY A 579 1.54 -8.96 -10.52
N GLY A 580 1.99 -7.75 -10.22
CA GLY A 580 3.06 -7.45 -9.28
C GLY A 580 2.98 -5.97 -8.91
N GLY A 581 2.60 -5.66 -7.66
CA GLY A 581 2.08 -4.34 -7.29
C GLY A 581 3.06 -3.19 -7.47
N GLY A 582 2.80 -2.36 -8.48
CA GLY A 582 3.41 -1.05 -8.73
C GLY A 582 4.93 -1.03 -9.01
N PRO A 583 5.46 0.10 -9.53
CA PRO A 583 6.89 0.36 -9.64
C PRO A 583 7.52 0.58 -8.25
N GLY A 584 7.64 -0.50 -7.48
CA GLY A 584 8.14 -0.51 -6.10
C GLY A 584 8.00 -1.88 -5.42
N GLY A 585 7.01 -2.69 -5.83
CA GLY A 585 6.90 -4.09 -5.44
C GLY A 585 7.91 -4.97 -6.18
N GLY A 586 9.16 -5.01 -5.69
CA GLY A 586 10.14 -5.98 -6.18
C GLY A 586 9.62 -7.43 -6.03
N PRO A 587 9.98 -8.35 -6.94
CA PRO A 587 9.53 -9.74 -6.88
C PRO A 587 10.07 -10.44 -5.63
N GLY A 588 9.31 -10.42 -4.53
CA GLY A 588 9.72 -10.97 -3.24
C GLY A 588 9.01 -10.46 -1.98
N MET A 589 8.24 -9.37 -2.03
CA MET A 589 7.50 -8.85 -0.85
C MET A 589 5.98 -8.81 -1.09
N GLY A 590 5.39 -10.00 -1.14
CA GLY A 590 3.95 -10.20 -1.32
C GLY A 590 3.52 -11.67 -1.18
N GLY A 591 4.32 -12.48 -0.48
CA GLY A 591 4.07 -13.90 -0.27
C GLY A 591 4.77 -14.36 1.00
N GLY A 592 3.98 -14.74 2.01
CA GLY A 592 4.52 -15.43 3.17
C GLY A 592 5.18 -16.74 2.75
N ARG A 593 6.24 -17.17 3.46
CA ARG A 593 6.88 -18.47 3.25
C ARG A 593 5.89 -19.61 3.57
N GLY A 594 5.12 -20.02 2.57
CA GLY A 594 4.26 -21.21 2.55
C GLY A 594 4.28 -21.78 1.14
N GLY A 595 4.72 -23.04 1.00
CA GLY A 595 5.07 -23.62 -0.30
C GLY A 595 3.88 -23.87 -1.22
N GLY A 596 4.10 -23.67 -2.52
CA GLY A 596 3.16 -23.95 -3.61
C GLY A 596 3.50 -23.08 -4.83
N GLY A 597 3.85 -23.70 -5.96
CA GLY A 597 4.40 -23.01 -7.14
C GLY A 597 3.37 -22.26 -7.99
N GLY A 598 2.73 -21.23 -7.44
CA GLY A 598 1.86 -20.32 -8.20
C GLY A 598 2.67 -19.31 -9.01
N GLY A 599 2.33 -19.13 -10.30
CA GLY A 599 2.98 -18.17 -11.18
C GLY A 599 2.63 -16.71 -10.86
N GLY A 600 3.49 -15.77 -11.27
CA GLY A 600 3.20 -14.33 -11.22
C GLY A 600 2.47 -13.83 -12.46
N GLY A 601 1.77 -12.70 -12.35
CA GLY A 601 1.08 -12.08 -13.47
C GLY A 601 0.01 -12.94 -14.13
N VAL A 602 -0.03 -12.98 -15.47
CA VAL A 602 -1.06 -13.73 -16.23
C VAL A 602 -1.14 -15.23 -15.86
N THR A 603 -0.09 -15.78 -15.24
CA THR A 603 -0.02 -17.15 -14.70
C THR A 603 -0.40 -17.25 -13.21
N LEU A 604 -1.08 -16.25 -12.64
CA LEU A 604 -1.59 -16.25 -11.28
C LEU A 604 -2.57 -17.40 -11.07
N ASP A 605 -2.23 -18.34 -10.19
CA ASP A 605 -3.08 -19.50 -9.88
C ASP A 605 -4.49 -19.05 -9.43
N PRO A 606 -5.59 -19.54 -10.03
CA PRO A 606 -6.94 -19.23 -9.57
C PRO A 606 -7.19 -19.62 -8.09
N LEU A 607 -6.38 -20.50 -7.52
CA LEU A 607 -6.37 -20.91 -6.10
C LEU A 607 -5.22 -20.25 -5.29
N VAL A 608 -4.67 -19.12 -5.74
CA VAL A 608 -3.73 -18.32 -4.93
C VAL A 608 -4.31 -17.98 -3.55
N GLY A 609 -3.48 -18.00 -2.49
CA GLY A 609 -3.89 -17.52 -1.17
C GLY A 609 -4.89 -18.40 -0.40
N LEU A 610 -5.14 -19.66 -0.81
CA LEU A 610 -6.07 -20.56 -0.08
C LEU A 610 -5.76 -20.74 1.42
N ASN A 611 -4.50 -20.62 1.81
CA ASN A 611 -4.05 -20.76 3.20
C ASN A 611 -3.76 -19.42 3.89
N ASP A 612 -4.15 -18.29 3.28
CA ASP A 612 -3.89 -16.96 3.83
C ASP A 612 -4.92 -16.62 4.92
N ALA A 613 -4.50 -16.74 6.18
CA ALA A 613 -5.28 -16.37 7.35
C ALA A 613 -5.56 -14.85 7.43
N SER A 614 -4.85 -14.01 6.67
CA SER A 614 -5.20 -12.58 6.57
C SER A 614 -6.49 -12.34 5.77
N LYS A 615 -6.97 -13.33 5.00
CA LYS A 615 -8.07 -13.22 4.01
C LYS A 615 -9.13 -14.33 4.17
N PRO A 616 -9.76 -14.50 5.35
CA PRO A 616 -10.72 -15.57 5.63
C PRO A 616 -11.90 -15.67 4.66
N LEU A 617 -12.40 -14.58 4.07
CA LEU A 617 -13.44 -14.69 3.03
C LEU A 617 -12.99 -15.61 1.90
N ARG A 618 -11.72 -15.51 1.49
CA ARG A 618 -11.15 -16.38 0.46
C ARG A 618 -10.72 -17.74 1.02
N SER A 619 -9.90 -17.75 2.06
CA SER A 619 -9.31 -19.00 2.58
C SER A 619 -10.34 -19.93 3.22
N LYS A 620 -11.42 -19.41 3.82
CA LYS A 620 -12.47 -20.22 4.47
C LYS A 620 -13.58 -20.63 3.49
N LEU A 621 -14.13 -19.71 2.67
CA LEU A 621 -15.12 -20.11 1.65
C LEU A 621 -14.53 -21.14 0.68
N LEU A 622 -13.31 -20.92 0.20
CA LEU A 622 -12.67 -21.86 -0.73
C LEU A 622 -12.05 -23.08 -0.02
N ALA A 623 -12.12 -23.20 1.31
CA ALA A 623 -11.87 -24.47 1.99
C ALA A 623 -13.01 -25.47 1.75
N VAL A 624 -14.25 -24.98 1.64
CA VAL A 624 -15.46 -25.79 1.39
C VAL A 624 -15.46 -26.30 -0.06
N PRO A 625 -15.49 -27.62 -0.31
CA PRO A 625 -15.39 -28.16 -1.67
C PRO A 625 -16.50 -27.68 -2.62
N ALA A 626 -17.74 -27.54 -2.14
CA ALA A 626 -18.88 -27.09 -2.94
C ALA A 626 -18.80 -25.61 -3.33
N LEU A 627 -18.31 -24.74 -2.44
CA LEU A 627 -18.06 -23.33 -2.74
C LEU A 627 -16.85 -23.19 -3.67
N ARG A 628 -15.77 -23.97 -3.46
CA ARG A 628 -14.60 -24.00 -4.35
C ARG A 628 -14.98 -24.42 -5.78
N LYS A 629 -15.84 -25.43 -5.97
CA LYS A 629 -16.34 -25.84 -7.30
C LYS A 629 -17.10 -24.68 -7.98
N ARG A 630 -18.02 -24.03 -7.26
CA ARG A 630 -18.78 -22.85 -7.75
C ARG A 630 -17.90 -21.64 -8.05
N TYR A 631 -16.84 -21.41 -7.29
CA TYR A 631 -15.85 -20.37 -7.55
C TYR A 631 -15.06 -20.65 -8.84
N LEU A 632 -14.54 -21.88 -9.01
CA LEU A 632 -13.77 -22.25 -10.21
C LEU A 632 -14.65 -22.21 -11.48
N GLN A 633 -15.94 -22.56 -11.37
CA GLN A 633 -16.92 -22.38 -12.45
C GLN A 633 -17.05 -20.90 -12.87
N ARG A 634 -17.05 -19.95 -11.93
CA ARG A 634 -17.08 -18.50 -12.22
C ARG A 634 -15.80 -18.02 -12.91
N VAL A 635 -14.65 -18.48 -12.44
CA VAL A 635 -13.36 -18.19 -13.09
C VAL A 635 -13.34 -18.74 -14.53
N ARG A 636 -13.90 -19.93 -14.76
CA ARG A 636 -14.10 -20.49 -16.11
C ARG A 636 -15.00 -19.57 -16.95
N THR A 637 -16.16 -19.15 -16.45
CA THR A 637 -17.06 -18.22 -17.15
C THR A 637 -16.37 -16.91 -17.53
N ILE A 638 -15.58 -16.30 -16.62
CA ILE A 638 -14.82 -15.07 -16.92
C ILE A 638 -13.80 -15.33 -18.05
N ALA A 639 -13.08 -16.46 -18.02
CA ALA A 639 -12.12 -16.80 -19.06
C ALA A 639 -12.79 -17.10 -20.42
N GLU A 640 -13.92 -17.80 -20.44
CA GLU A 640 -14.65 -18.15 -21.67
C GLU A 640 -15.44 -16.99 -22.27
N GLN A 641 -16.02 -16.13 -21.41
CA GLN A 641 -17.01 -15.13 -21.82
C GLN A 641 -16.52 -13.69 -21.73
N SER A 642 -15.64 -13.36 -20.78
CA SER A 642 -15.22 -11.97 -20.53
C SER A 642 -13.79 -11.67 -20.99
N LEU A 643 -12.89 -12.66 -21.01
CA LEU A 643 -11.52 -12.54 -21.54
C LEU A 643 -11.39 -13.02 -22.99
N ASP A 644 -12.49 -13.35 -23.66
CA ASP A 644 -12.51 -13.57 -25.10
C ASP A 644 -12.34 -12.22 -25.82
N TRP A 645 -11.22 -12.05 -26.52
CA TRP A 645 -10.90 -10.80 -27.21
C TRP A 645 -11.97 -10.41 -28.25
N ALA A 646 -12.66 -11.37 -28.88
CA ALA A 646 -13.73 -11.07 -29.83
C ALA A 646 -14.92 -10.32 -29.19
N LYS A 647 -15.08 -10.42 -27.86
CA LYS A 647 -16.11 -9.73 -27.08
C LYS A 647 -15.62 -8.42 -26.47
N LEU A 648 -14.33 -8.34 -26.09
CA LEU A 648 -13.73 -7.11 -25.56
C LEU A 648 -13.37 -6.09 -26.65
N GLU A 649 -12.90 -6.56 -27.81
CA GLU A 649 -12.38 -5.71 -28.89
C GLU A 649 -13.36 -4.62 -29.37
N PRO A 650 -14.67 -4.87 -29.56
CA PRO A 650 -15.61 -3.83 -29.97
C PRO A 650 -15.66 -2.66 -28.98
N LEU A 651 -15.60 -2.95 -27.68
CA LEU A 651 -15.64 -1.94 -26.62
C LEU A 651 -14.31 -1.18 -26.54
N VAL A 652 -13.17 -1.88 -26.62
CA VAL A 652 -11.84 -1.26 -26.67
C VAL A 652 -11.70 -0.34 -27.88
N ARG A 653 -12.16 -0.77 -29.07
CA ARG A 653 -12.16 0.05 -30.28
C ARG A 653 -13.06 1.27 -30.16
N GLN A 654 -14.25 1.13 -29.58
CA GLN A 654 -15.17 2.26 -29.34
C GLN A 654 -14.51 3.33 -28.47
N TYR A 655 -13.92 2.96 -27.33
CA TYR A 655 -13.26 3.93 -26.47
C TYR A 655 -11.95 4.47 -27.05
N ARG A 656 -11.17 3.66 -27.79
CA ARG A 656 -9.96 4.14 -28.48
C ARG A 656 -10.26 5.29 -29.44
N ALA A 657 -11.38 5.23 -30.17
CA ALA A 657 -11.82 6.30 -31.07
C ALA A 657 -12.14 7.62 -30.35
N ILE A 658 -12.48 7.58 -29.06
CA ILE A 658 -12.71 8.75 -28.19
C ILE A 658 -11.39 9.22 -27.57
N LEU A 659 -10.59 8.29 -27.05
CA LEU A 659 -9.33 8.56 -26.34
C LEU A 659 -8.24 9.14 -27.23
N GLU A 660 -8.00 8.53 -28.38
CA GLU A 660 -6.82 8.81 -29.21
C GLU A 660 -6.72 10.28 -29.70
N PRO A 661 -7.79 10.95 -30.20
CA PRO A 661 -7.70 12.36 -30.58
C PRO A 661 -7.53 13.30 -29.37
N GLU A 662 -8.22 13.01 -28.26
CA GLU A 662 -8.20 13.85 -27.05
C GLU A 662 -6.86 13.75 -26.31
N LEU A 663 -6.27 12.55 -26.19
CA LEU A 663 -4.97 12.37 -25.55
C LEU A 663 -3.82 13.03 -26.33
N ARG A 664 -3.93 13.18 -27.65
CA ARG A 664 -2.97 13.98 -28.44
C ARG A 664 -3.02 15.47 -28.08
N LEU A 665 -4.18 15.99 -27.71
CA LEU A 665 -4.38 17.38 -27.24
C LEU A 665 -4.09 17.56 -25.74
N ASP A 666 -4.07 16.48 -24.96
CA ASP A 666 -3.93 16.52 -23.51
C ASP A 666 -2.51 16.92 -23.08
N THR A 667 -2.36 18.13 -22.54
CA THR A 667 -1.10 18.70 -22.02
C THR A 667 -0.75 18.23 -20.60
N ARG A 668 -1.61 17.42 -19.96
CA ARG A 668 -1.49 16.93 -18.58
C ARG A 668 -1.62 15.41 -18.45
N LYS A 669 -1.57 14.66 -19.57
CA LYS A 669 -1.61 13.19 -19.56
C LYS A 669 -0.43 12.63 -18.76
N LEU A 670 -0.71 11.60 -17.95
CA LEU A 670 0.26 10.97 -17.06
C LEU A 670 1.11 9.87 -17.74
N SER A 671 0.92 9.66 -19.04
CA SER A 671 1.61 8.64 -19.84
C SER A 671 1.82 9.14 -21.26
N SER A 672 2.85 8.62 -21.93
CA SER A 672 3.19 8.94 -23.32
C SER A 672 2.15 8.40 -24.30
N MET A 673 2.12 8.95 -25.52
CA MET A 673 1.27 8.39 -26.60
C MET A 673 1.74 6.98 -26.97
N GLU A 674 3.04 6.75 -26.92
CA GLU A 674 3.72 5.48 -27.15
C GLU A 674 3.31 4.42 -26.12
N ALA A 675 3.12 4.80 -24.85
CA ALA A 675 2.59 3.92 -23.82
C ALA A 675 1.10 3.59 -24.05
N PHE A 676 0.28 4.58 -24.43
CA PHE A 676 -1.13 4.38 -24.79
C PHE A 676 -1.30 3.46 -26.01
N GLU A 677 -0.57 3.72 -27.09
CA GLU A 677 -0.63 2.93 -28.32
C GLU A 677 -0.17 1.48 -28.09
N ARG A 678 0.83 1.27 -27.22
CA ARG A 678 1.29 -0.06 -26.79
C ARG A 678 0.29 -0.77 -25.87
N ALA A 679 -0.34 -0.07 -24.94
CA ALA A 679 -1.36 -0.63 -24.06
C ALA A 679 -2.61 -1.10 -24.85
N LEU A 680 -2.93 -0.41 -25.95
CA LEU A 680 -4.01 -0.73 -26.87
C LEU A 680 -3.55 -1.43 -28.17
N ASP A 681 -2.37 -2.06 -28.17
CA ASP A 681 -1.89 -2.83 -29.33
C ASP A 681 -2.83 -4.01 -29.61
N PRO A 682 -3.52 -4.03 -30.77
CA PRO A 682 -4.49 -5.07 -31.10
C PRO A 682 -3.84 -6.32 -31.71
N GLN A 683 -2.51 -6.40 -31.84
CA GLN A 683 -1.86 -7.60 -32.36
C GLN A 683 -1.98 -8.78 -31.38
N PRO A 684 -2.36 -9.99 -31.84
CA PRO A 684 -2.28 -11.18 -31.02
C PRO A 684 -0.81 -11.44 -30.69
N VAL A 685 -0.55 -11.81 -29.44
CA VAL A 685 0.75 -12.33 -29.02
C VAL A 685 0.66 -13.83 -28.86
N ASP A 686 1.76 -14.54 -29.12
CA ASP A 686 1.87 -15.94 -28.69
C ASP A 686 1.62 -16.01 -27.15
N PRO A 687 0.64 -16.80 -26.69
CA PRO A 687 0.38 -16.97 -25.26
C PRO A 687 1.56 -17.55 -24.47
N GLN A 688 2.48 -18.26 -25.14
CA GLN A 688 3.64 -18.91 -24.52
C GLN A 688 4.91 -18.04 -24.55
N ALA A 689 4.97 -16.97 -25.37
CA ALA A 689 6.16 -16.15 -25.48
C ALA A 689 6.50 -15.40 -24.18
N THR A 690 7.78 -15.35 -23.80
CA THR A 690 8.25 -14.64 -22.61
C THR A 690 7.93 -13.14 -22.67
N GLN A 691 7.78 -12.48 -21.52
CA GLN A 691 7.43 -11.06 -21.46
C GLN A 691 8.50 -10.20 -22.16
N SER A 692 8.07 -9.35 -23.10
CA SER A 692 8.95 -8.33 -23.68
C SER A 692 9.19 -7.21 -22.66
N ARG A 693 10.30 -6.47 -22.79
CA ARG A 693 10.67 -5.36 -21.90
C ARG A 693 9.80 -4.09 -22.06
N GLY A 694 8.63 -4.19 -22.71
CA GLY A 694 7.78 -3.04 -23.06
C GLY A 694 6.51 -2.84 -22.23
N GLY A 695 6.12 -3.80 -21.38
CA GLY A 695 4.77 -3.86 -20.79
C GLY A 695 3.80 -4.69 -21.65
N MET A 696 2.57 -4.90 -21.15
CA MET A 696 1.58 -5.81 -21.75
C MET A 696 0.38 -5.02 -22.28
N SER A 697 -0.08 -5.32 -23.49
CA SER A 697 -1.34 -4.75 -24.03
C SER A 697 -2.56 -5.46 -23.45
N LEU A 698 -3.74 -4.82 -23.50
CA LEU A 698 -4.99 -5.43 -23.04
C LEU A 698 -5.32 -6.73 -23.80
N ARG A 699 -5.01 -6.80 -25.10
CA ARG A 699 -5.15 -8.04 -25.88
C ARG A 699 -4.18 -9.10 -25.38
N ALA A 700 -2.92 -8.74 -25.21
CA ALA A 700 -1.89 -9.66 -24.72
C ALA A 700 -2.23 -10.22 -23.33
N PHE A 701 -2.82 -9.41 -22.45
CA PHE A 701 -3.37 -9.87 -21.18
C PHE A 701 -4.51 -10.85 -21.40
N ALA A 702 -5.54 -10.48 -22.16
CA ALA A 702 -6.73 -11.29 -22.38
C ALA A 702 -6.38 -12.69 -22.95
N ASP A 703 -5.63 -12.72 -24.05
CA ASP A 703 -5.21 -13.96 -24.73
C ASP A 703 -4.41 -14.89 -23.79
N ARG A 704 -3.43 -14.34 -23.05
CA ARG A 704 -2.59 -15.11 -22.12
C ARG A 704 -3.34 -15.57 -20.87
N ARG A 705 -4.10 -14.68 -20.24
CA ARG A 705 -4.82 -14.96 -19.00
C ARG A 705 -5.92 -15.99 -19.24
N ARG A 706 -6.65 -15.86 -20.35
CA ARG A 706 -7.63 -16.84 -20.81
C ARG A 706 -6.98 -18.21 -21.07
N ALA A 707 -5.90 -18.26 -21.84
CA ALA A 707 -5.20 -19.51 -22.14
C ALA A 707 -4.69 -20.21 -20.87
N PHE A 708 -4.14 -19.45 -19.91
CA PHE A 708 -3.70 -19.99 -18.63
C PHE A 708 -4.87 -20.56 -17.81
N LEU A 709 -5.93 -19.78 -17.57
CA LEU A 709 -7.07 -20.20 -16.75
C LEU A 709 -7.79 -21.43 -17.32
N LEU A 710 -7.98 -21.49 -18.64
CA LEU A 710 -8.57 -22.66 -19.30
C LEU A 710 -7.60 -23.85 -19.38
N GLY A 711 -6.30 -23.62 -19.21
CA GLY A 711 -5.27 -24.65 -19.07
C GLY A 711 -5.19 -25.27 -17.67
N CYS A 712 -5.61 -24.55 -16.62
CA CYS A 712 -5.53 -25.01 -15.23
C CYS A 712 -6.31 -26.31 -14.99
N GLU A 713 -5.67 -27.32 -14.42
CA GLU A 713 -6.28 -28.62 -14.10
C GLU A 713 -7.54 -28.47 -13.23
N ALA A 714 -7.50 -27.61 -12.22
CA ALA A 714 -8.64 -27.31 -11.35
C ALA A 714 -9.87 -26.76 -12.08
N ILE A 715 -9.71 -26.17 -13.27
CA ILE A 715 -10.79 -25.65 -14.11
C ILE A 715 -11.20 -26.68 -15.18
N ARG A 716 -10.23 -27.41 -15.75
CA ARG A 716 -10.48 -28.49 -16.73
C ARG A 716 -11.17 -29.71 -16.11
N GLY A 717 -10.92 -29.99 -14.83
CA GLY A 717 -11.57 -31.06 -14.06
C GLY A 717 -12.99 -30.72 -13.56
N LEU A 718 -13.55 -29.57 -13.94
CA LEU A 718 -14.95 -29.24 -13.68
C LEU A 718 -15.83 -29.91 -14.74
N ASP A 719 -16.56 -30.96 -14.35
CA ASP A 719 -17.56 -31.63 -15.21
C ASP A 719 -18.40 -30.62 -16.02
N GLU A 720 -18.67 -30.92 -17.29
CA GLU A 720 -19.47 -30.04 -18.17
C GLU A 720 -20.97 -29.98 -17.79
N ALA A 721 -21.38 -30.64 -16.72
CA ALA A 721 -22.77 -30.70 -16.28
C ALA A 721 -23.20 -29.47 -15.46
N GLN A 722 -24.41 -28.98 -15.76
CA GLN A 722 -25.17 -27.92 -15.05
C GLN A 722 -24.76 -26.46 -15.33
N GLY A 723 -24.54 -26.14 -16.60
CA GLY A 723 -24.77 -24.77 -17.09
C GLY A 723 -26.25 -24.52 -17.34
N ALA A 724 -26.99 -24.03 -16.34
CA ALA A 724 -28.27 -23.28 -16.41
C ALA A 724 -28.96 -23.28 -15.04
N VAL A 725 -28.54 -22.40 -14.12
CA VAL A 725 -29.48 -21.89 -13.11
C VAL A 725 -30.22 -20.76 -13.80
N ALA A 726 -31.55 -20.90 -13.91
CA ALA A 726 -32.40 -19.90 -14.55
C ALA A 726 -32.30 -18.57 -13.79
N GLY A 727 -32.26 -17.46 -14.53
CA GLY A 727 -32.60 -16.17 -13.95
C GLY A 727 -34.07 -16.18 -13.57
N ASP A 728 -34.39 -15.99 -12.29
CA ASP A 728 -35.75 -15.77 -11.82
C ASP A 728 -35.76 -14.51 -10.94
N LYS A 729 -35.98 -13.38 -11.62
CA LYS A 729 -36.33 -12.02 -11.14
C LYS A 729 -35.21 -11.16 -10.58
#